data_AF-A0A9D4WB79-F1
#
_entry.id   AF-A0A9D4WB79-F1
#
_cell.length_a   1.000
_cell.length_b   1.000
_cell.length_c   1.000
_cell.angle_alpha   90.00
_cell.angle_beta   90.00
_cell.angle_gamma   90.00
#
_symmetry.space_group_name_H-M   'P 1'
#
loop_
_entity.id
_entity.type
_entity.pdbx_description
1 polymer ?
#
loop_
_entity_poly.entity_id
_entity_poly.type
_entity_poly.pdbx_seq_one_letter_code
_entity_poly.pdbx_strand_id
1 'polypeptide(L)'
;MDLPRHRATPTTSLRDTSDSSTGSWDAIEWTKIEPIARFVSHANLDFLLDDERVVAEGHGVVLVNTDDAGVLIVTNFRVIFLSEGTRKIIALGTIPLATIEKFNKTAVKVQSNTRQLDKTPTQRLLQVIGKDMRIIVFGFRPRTKQRRAIYDALLKCTKPTILWDLYAFMAGPSSFQNTSSLVRLLDEYFRLIGKVSHHASMDMIESGSFTLSNDLWRISGVNSSYTMCQNYPFALVVPKSISDDEVLQACKFRARCRLPVISWCHPVTGAALARSSQPLVGLMRNMRSNMDEKLVAALCSNLDGSRRKLYIADARPRKNALANGAMGGGSESSSNYFQSEIIFFGIDNIHAMRESFVRLREYMDTHGRTSSDGMSSFLRHGGSIWGGGNLSSMSASVSTLGDSGWLLHIQNVLAGAAWIAARIAMEKASVLVHCSDGWDRTSQLVSLANLLLDPYYRTFRGFQALVEKDWLAFGHPFSDRVGTPSISEFGNMSFELSRQQSSTSIPSSPMHQSSGTFASQPPVSSHAHNSNNYSPIFLQWADCVSQVMRMYPFAFEFSAAFLVDFLDCMFSSRFGNFFFNSEKERLQVNVFESCGCVWAYLADMRRSEGNSHVHCNPFYDSLKYNGPLLPPAAALAPTLWPQFHLRWACPEEAQSGEIEAQCRKIKLKNSEMEKVICSMESNTDT
;
A
#
# COMPACT_ATOMS: atom_id res chain seq x y z
N MET A 1 -93.93 10.95 38.18
CA MET A 1 -93.30 9.67 37.85
C MET A 1 -92.41 9.90 36.64
N ASP A 2 -91.16 10.24 36.93
CA ASP A 2 -89.91 9.68 36.37
C ASP A 2 -89.97 9.06 34.96
N LEU A 3 -89.13 9.39 33.97
CA LEU A 3 -87.82 10.07 33.92
C LEU A 3 -87.62 10.73 32.52
N PRO A 4 -86.68 11.68 32.36
CA PRO A 4 -86.58 12.59 31.22
C PRO A 4 -85.41 12.34 30.24
N ARG A 5 -85.48 13.03 29.09
CA ARG A 5 -84.47 13.13 28.02
C ARG A 5 -83.16 13.80 28.49
N HIS A 6 -82.01 13.39 27.92
CA HIS A 6 -80.85 14.27 27.72
C HIS A 6 -80.00 13.91 26.50
N ARG A 7 -79.51 14.95 25.82
CA ARG A 7 -78.54 14.98 24.71
C ARG A 7 -77.12 14.88 25.29
N ALA A 8 -76.22 14.08 24.70
CA ALA A 8 -74.78 14.08 25.02
C ALA A 8 -73.92 13.94 23.74
N THR A 9 -72.75 14.58 23.78
CA THR A 9 -71.66 14.77 22.80
C THR A 9 -71.00 13.47 22.26
N PRO A 10 -70.30 13.53 21.09
CA PRO A 10 -69.59 12.37 20.55
C PRO A 10 -68.23 12.14 21.24
N THR A 11 -67.95 10.89 21.57
CA THR A 11 -66.71 10.40 22.19
C THR A 11 -65.69 9.91 21.16
N THR A 12 -64.43 10.28 21.39
CA THR A 12 -63.20 9.77 20.76
C THR A 12 -62.86 8.37 21.27
N SER A 13 -62.37 7.47 20.39
CA SER A 13 -61.55 6.32 20.78
C SER A 13 -60.83 5.65 19.59
N LEU A 14 -59.50 5.83 19.59
CA LEU A 14 -58.42 4.88 19.29
C LEU A 14 -58.27 4.30 17.86
N ARG A 15 -57.29 4.88 17.15
CA ARG A 15 -56.62 4.33 15.95
C ARG A 15 -55.48 3.40 16.37
N ASP A 16 -55.44 2.22 15.77
CA ASP A 16 -54.26 1.35 15.72
C ASP A 16 -53.18 1.98 14.83
N THR A 17 -51.97 2.12 15.37
CA THR A 17 -50.73 2.26 14.60
C THR A 17 -49.64 1.42 15.24
N SER A 18 -49.25 0.38 14.49
CA SER A 18 -47.98 -0.31 14.57
C SER A 18 -46.82 0.67 14.43
N ASP A 19 -45.80 0.60 15.29
CA ASP A 19 -44.48 1.14 14.97
C ASP A 19 -43.33 0.36 15.62
N SER A 20 -42.45 -0.11 14.75
CA SER A 20 -41.12 -0.64 15.01
C SER A 20 -40.16 0.52 15.30
N SER A 21 -39.63 0.62 16.52
CA SER A 21 -38.71 1.68 16.91
C SER A 21 -37.28 1.40 16.44
N THR A 22 -36.92 1.91 15.26
CA THR A 22 -35.54 2.18 14.83
C THR A 22 -35.03 3.45 15.52
N GLY A 23 -33.92 3.35 16.27
CA GLY A 23 -33.30 4.49 16.93
C GLY A 23 -32.71 5.47 15.90
N SER A 24 -33.23 6.69 15.89
CA SER A 24 -32.76 7.82 15.08
C SER A 24 -31.87 8.74 15.94
N TRP A 25 -30.87 9.40 15.33
CA TRP A 25 -30.03 10.47 15.92
C TRP A 25 -30.83 11.50 16.75
N ASP A 26 -32.06 11.80 16.33
CA ASP A 26 -32.93 12.80 16.96
C ASP A 26 -33.69 12.25 18.18
N ALA A 27 -33.69 10.94 18.41
CA ALA A 27 -34.45 10.28 19.47
C ALA A 27 -33.65 10.07 20.77
N ILE A 28 -32.36 10.40 20.80
CA ILE A 28 -31.55 10.31 22.03
C ILE A 28 -31.78 11.59 22.84
N GLU A 29 -32.77 11.57 23.74
CA GLU A 29 -32.85 12.56 24.82
C GLU A 29 -31.60 12.41 25.71
N TRP A 30 -30.63 13.30 25.51
CA TRP A 30 -29.40 13.39 26.31
C TRP A 30 -29.63 13.81 27.77
N THR A 31 -30.87 13.88 28.22
CA THR A 31 -31.31 14.38 29.52
C THR A 31 -32.07 13.30 30.29
N LYS A 32 -31.34 12.28 30.77
CA LYS A 32 -31.54 11.53 32.03
C LYS A 32 -30.97 10.12 31.89
N ILE A 33 -29.66 9.99 32.06
CA ILE A 33 -29.08 8.76 32.58
C ILE A 33 -28.13 9.20 33.69
N GLU A 34 -28.53 8.90 34.94
CA GLU A 34 -27.71 9.13 36.13
C GLU A 34 -26.36 8.41 35.99
N PRO A 35 -25.29 8.94 36.62
CA PRO A 35 -23.96 8.37 36.52
C PRO A 35 -23.92 7.03 37.26
N ILE A 36 -24.24 5.94 36.57
CA ILE A 36 -23.92 4.61 37.06
C ILE A 36 -22.41 4.43 36.87
N ALA A 37 -21.67 4.63 37.96
CA ALA A 37 -20.32 4.10 38.12
C ALA A 37 -20.38 2.57 38.14
N ARG A 38 -20.54 1.95 36.97
CA ARG A 38 -20.25 0.53 36.80
C ARG A 38 -18.79 0.44 36.37
N PHE A 39 -17.94 0.09 37.32
CA PHE A 39 -16.71 -0.62 36.99
C PHE A 39 -17.12 -1.85 36.20
N VAL A 40 -16.93 -1.83 34.88
CA VAL A 40 -17.07 -3.03 34.06
C VAL A 40 -15.83 -3.87 34.37
N SER A 41 -16.05 -5.02 35.00
CA SER A 41 -15.01 -6.04 35.16
C SER A 41 -14.37 -6.31 33.79
N HIS A 42 -13.04 -6.41 33.72
CA HIS A 42 -12.25 -6.69 32.52
C HIS A 42 -12.47 -8.12 31.96
N ALA A 43 -13.70 -8.61 31.96
CA ALA A 43 -14.06 -9.94 31.51
C ALA A 43 -14.22 -9.94 29.97
N ASN A 44 -13.30 -10.66 29.30
CA ASN A 44 -13.27 -11.06 27.89
C ASN A 44 -12.89 -9.98 26.87
N LEU A 45 -11.61 -9.59 26.87
CA LEU A 45 -10.93 -8.94 25.73
C LEU A 45 -10.21 -9.98 24.85
N ASP A 46 -10.85 -11.13 24.58
CA ASP A 46 -10.25 -12.29 23.87
C ASP A 46 -9.87 -11.99 22.41
N PHE A 47 -10.23 -10.81 21.90
CA PHE A 47 -9.89 -10.33 20.57
C PHE A 47 -8.57 -9.53 20.51
N LEU A 48 -7.95 -9.23 21.66
CA LEU A 48 -6.63 -8.63 21.70
C LEU A 48 -5.59 -9.63 21.21
N LEU A 49 -4.63 -9.15 20.43
CA LEU A 49 -3.49 -9.95 20.03
C LEU A 49 -2.53 -10.17 21.21
N ASP A 50 -1.64 -11.15 21.08
CA ASP A 50 -0.54 -11.33 22.03
C ASP A 50 0.24 -10.01 22.18
N ASP A 51 0.55 -9.65 23.43
CA ASP A 51 1.19 -8.40 23.83
C ASP A 51 0.46 -7.10 23.43
N GLU A 52 -0.77 -7.19 22.93
CA GLU A 52 -1.64 -6.04 22.71
C GLU A 52 -2.27 -5.61 24.05
N ARG A 53 -2.10 -4.34 24.41
CA ARG A 53 -2.53 -3.79 25.70
C ARG A 53 -3.35 -2.52 25.49
N VAL A 54 -4.42 -2.38 26.26
CA VAL A 54 -5.26 -1.19 26.27
C VAL A 54 -4.49 -0.01 26.89
N VAL A 55 -4.52 1.14 26.20
CA VAL A 55 -3.87 2.39 26.61
C VAL A 55 -4.90 3.43 27.05
N ALA A 56 -6.04 3.52 26.36
CA ALA A 56 -7.12 4.43 26.71
C ALA A 56 -8.47 3.93 26.20
N GLU A 57 -9.55 4.32 26.88
CA GLU A 57 -10.91 3.95 26.51
C GLU A 57 -11.84 5.17 26.54
N GLY A 58 -12.80 5.16 25.62
CA GLY A 58 -13.90 6.13 25.55
C GLY A 58 -15.22 5.39 25.48
N HIS A 59 -16.13 5.68 26.41
CA HIS A 59 -17.44 5.06 26.55
C HIS A 59 -18.55 5.97 26.03
N GLY A 60 -19.53 5.38 25.34
CA GLY A 60 -20.63 6.12 24.72
C GLY A 60 -20.15 7.04 23.61
N VAL A 61 -19.13 6.60 22.87
CA VAL A 61 -18.60 7.24 21.67
C VAL A 61 -19.44 6.81 20.48
N VAL A 62 -19.76 7.72 19.58
CA VAL A 62 -20.55 7.43 18.36
C VAL A 62 -19.62 7.33 17.18
N LEU A 63 -19.67 6.23 16.42
CA LEU A 63 -19.07 6.10 15.10
C LEU A 63 -19.99 6.80 14.09
N VAL A 64 -19.65 8.02 13.71
CA VAL A 64 -20.52 8.90 12.91
C VAL A 64 -20.79 8.33 11.52
N ASN A 65 -19.84 7.59 10.94
CA ASN A 65 -19.98 6.98 9.62
C ASN A 65 -21.19 6.04 9.49
N THR A 66 -21.57 5.36 10.58
CA THR A 66 -22.62 4.33 10.59
C THR A 66 -23.71 4.60 11.62
N ASP A 67 -23.57 5.65 12.43
CA ASP A 67 -24.44 5.97 13.57
C ASP A 67 -24.50 4.87 14.66
N ASP A 68 -23.37 4.20 14.88
CA ASP A 68 -23.27 3.20 15.95
C ASP A 68 -22.70 3.82 17.22
N ALA A 69 -23.40 3.67 18.35
CA ALA A 69 -22.85 3.97 19.67
C ALA A 69 -22.01 2.80 20.21
N GLY A 70 -20.92 3.10 20.91
CA GLY A 70 -19.95 2.09 21.29
C GLY A 70 -18.87 2.54 22.28
N VAL A 71 -17.92 1.63 22.47
CA VAL A 71 -16.69 1.85 23.22
C VAL A 71 -15.53 1.96 22.23
N LEU A 72 -14.79 3.07 22.31
CA LEU A 72 -13.58 3.29 21.55
C LEU A 72 -12.37 2.96 22.41
N ILE A 73 -11.58 1.98 21.99
CA ILE A 73 -10.41 1.49 22.71
C ILE A 73 -9.17 1.82 21.88
N VAL A 74 -8.18 2.46 22.49
CA VAL A 74 -6.85 2.66 21.91
C VAL A 74 -5.92 1.67 22.58
N THR A 75 -5.28 0.80 21.81
CA THR A 75 -4.24 -0.13 22.27
C THR A 75 -2.85 0.38 21.88
N ASN A 76 -1.80 -0.36 22.22
CA ASN A 76 -0.45 -0.14 21.69
C ASN A 76 -0.30 -0.55 20.20
N PHE A 77 -1.32 -1.12 19.57
CA PHE A 77 -1.28 -1.57 18.17
C PHE A 77 -2.33 -0.92 17.27
N ARG A 78 -3.56 -0.76 17.75
CA ARG A 78 -4.71 -0.29 16.95
C ARG A 78 -5.74 0.47 17.78
N VAL A 79 -6.63 1.13 17.07
CA VAL A 79 -7.91 1.57 17.58
C VAL A 79 -8.93 0.47 17.34
N ILE A 80 -9.77 0.18 18.33
CA ILE A 80 -10.85 -0.80 18.26
C ILE A 80 -12.15 -0.08 18.60
N PHE A 81 -13.18 -0.26 17.77
CA PHE A 81 -14.52 0.23 18.07
C PHE A 81 -15.47 -0.95 18.32
N LEU A 82 -16.00 -1.03 19.54
CA LEU A 82 -16.95 -2.05 19.96
C LEU A 82 -18.35 -1.46 20.00
N SER A 83 -19.29 -2.06 19.27
CA SER A 83 -20.70 -1.70 19.33
C SER A 83 -21.27 -1.93 20.73
N GLU A 84 -21.96 -0.93 21.30
CA GLU A 84 -22.58 -1.06 22.63
C GLU A 84 -23.73 -2.08 22.63
N GLY A 85 -24.50 -2.14 21.53
CA GLY A 85 -25.63 -3.04 21.39
C GLY A 85 -25.22 -4.50 21.14
N THR A 86 -24.35 -4.74 20.15
CA THR A 86 -23.98 -6.12 19.75
C THR A 86 -22.74 -6.67 20.44
N ARG A 87 -21.93 -5.79 21.07
CA ARG A 87 -20.59 -6.08 21.58
C ARG A 87 -19.62 -6.66 20.54
N LYS A 88 -19.92 -6.52 19.24
CA LYS A 88 -19.03 -6.91 18.16
C LYS A 88 -18.11 -5.76 17.76
N ILE A 89 -16.91 -6.11 17.27
CA ILE A 89 -15.97 -5.17 16.66
C ILE A 89 -16.56 -4.68 15.34
N ILE A 90 -16.64 -3.36 15.17
CA ILE A 90 -16.97 -2.75 13.87
C ILE A 90 -15.67 -2.51 13.10
N ALA A 91 -15.50 -3.22 11.99
CA ALA A 91 -14.28 -3.17 11.18
C ALA A 91 -13.96 -1.75 10.67
N LEU A 92 -14.98 -1.00 10.23
CA LEU A 92 -14.81 0.38 9.77
C LEU A 92 -14.17 1.28 10.84
N GLY A 93 -14.60 1.15 12.10
CA GLY A 93 -14.08 1.90 13.24
C GLY A 93 -12.78 1.36 13.84
N THR A 94 -12.23 0.25 13.31
CA THR A 94 -11.09 -0.47 13.90
C THR A 94 -9.87 -0.39 12.99
N ILE A 95 -8.86 0.40 13.35
CA ILE A 95 -7.72 0.75 12.48
C ILE A 95 -6.37 0.58 13.20
N PRO A 96 -5.38 -0.13 12.62
CA PRO A 96 -4.02 -0.16 13.17
C PRO A 96 -3.42 1.24 13.25
N LEU A 97 -2.67 1.52 14.31
CA LEU A 97 -2.07 2.83 14.55
C LEU A 97 -1.13 3.24 13.41
N ALA A 98 -0.35 2.29 12.89
CA ALA A 98 0.53 2.54 11.75
C ALA A 98 -0.21 2.76 10.43
N THR A 99 -1.48 2.36 10.33
CA THR A 99 -2.33 2.63 9.16
C THR A 99 -2.91 4.04 9.19
N ILE A 100 -2.90 4.71 10.36
CA ILE A 100 -3.35 6.10 10.48
C ILE A 100 -2.36 7.02 9.77
N GLU A 101 -2.84 7.80 8.80
CA GLU A 101 -2.09 8.84 8.11
C GLU A 101 -2.10 10.13 8.94
N LYS A 102 -3.29 10.56 9.39
CA LYS A 102 -3.47 11.77 10.19
C LYS A 102 -4.76 11.69 11.00
N PHE A 103 -4.82 12.41 12.11
CA PHE A 103 -6.03 12.54 12.91
C PHE A 103 -6.17 13.94 13.51
N ASN A 104 -7.39 14.47 13.55
CA ASN A 104 -7.66 15.87 13.91
C ASN A 104 -8.89 16.00 14.82
N LYS A 105 -8.86 16.95 15.75
CA LYS A 105 -10.02 17.33 16.58
C LYS A 105 -10.84 18.37 15.82
N THR A 106 -12.12 18.10 15.60
CA THR A 106 -13.06 19.06 14.98
C THR A 106 -14.18 19.39 15.97
N ALA A 107 -14.67 20.63 15.96
CA ALA A 107 -15.84 21.03 16.73
C ALA A 107 -16.86 21.66 15.79
N VAL A 108 -18.02 21.03 15.62
CA VAL A 108 -19.08 21.49 14.71
C VAL A 108 -20.23 22.05 15.55
N LYS A 109 -20.69 23.25 15.20
CA LYS A 109 -21.94 23.82 15.71
C LYS A 109 -23.04 23.43 14.73
N VAL A 110 -24.01 22.63 15.16
CA VAL A 110 -25.17 22.28 14.33
C VAL A 110 -26.05 23.53 14.21
N GLN A 111 -26.22 24.06 12.99
CA GLN A 111 -27.22 25.09 12.71
C GLN A 111 -28.58 24.39 12.54
N SER A 112 -29.47 24.55 13.51
CA SER A 112 -30.85 24.07 13.40
C SER A 112 -31.68 25.08 12.59
N ASN A 113 -32.36 24.61 11.53
CA ASN A 113 -33.31 25.40 10.72
C ASN A 113 -34.72 25.50 11.35
N THR A 114 -34.87 25.17 12.63
CA THR A 114 -36.13 25.25 13.36
C THR A 114 -36.00 26.23 14.51
N ARG A 115 -36.98 27.13 14.64
CA ARG A 115 -37.12 28.15 15.70
C ARG A 115 -37.36 27.52 17.08
N GLN A 116 -36.43 26.71 17.57
CA GLN A 116 -36.39 26.30 18.97
C GLN A 116 -35.06 26.72 19.59
N LEU A 117 -35.18 27.46 20.70
CA LEU A 117 -34.11 28.20 21.36
C LEU A 117 -33.37 27.32 22.39
N ASP A 118 -33.20 26.02 22.11
CA ASP A 118 -32.36 25.15 22.93
C ASP A 118 -30.97 25.03 22.31
N LYS A 119 -29.96 25.38 23.12
CA LYS A 119 -28.54 25.37 22.73
C LYS A 119 -28.16 23.96 22.26
N THR A 120 -28.21 23.71 20.95
CA THR A 120 -27.70 22.47 20.37
C THR A 120 -26.24 22.30 20.82
N PRO A 121 -25.90 21.19 21.50
CA PRO A 121 -24.55 21.02 22.02
C PRO A 121 -23.54 20.96 20.88
N THR A 122 -22.42 21.68 21.03
CA THR A 122 -21.29 21.57 20.09
C THR A 122 -20.84 20.12 19.96
N GLN A 123 -20.89 19.59 18.74
CA GLN A 123 -20.41 18.24 18.44
C GLN A 123 -18.89 18.23 18.55
N ARG A 124 -18.36 17.32 19.36
CA ARG A 124 -16.92 17.13 19.56
C ARG A 124 -16.47 15.91 18.78
N LEU A 125 -15.89 16.14 17.60
CA LEU A 125 -15.48 15.09 16.69
C LEU A 125 -13.98 14.84 16.77
N LEU A 126 -13.58 13.60 16.48
CA LEU A 126 -12.21 13.18 16.17
C LEU A 126 -12.26 12.49 14.80
N GLN A 127 -11.62 13.09 13.81
CA GLN A 127 -11.47 12.47 12.49
C GLN A 127 -10.14 11.74 12.44
N VAL A 128 -10.15 10.50 11.95
CA VAL A 128 -8.98 9.65 11.71
C VAL A 128 -8.97 9.27 10.24
N ILE A 129 -7.90 9.58 9.54
CA ILE A 129 -7.73 9.31 8.11
C ILE A 129 -6.69 8.21 7.96
N GLY A 130 -7.09 7.11 7.33
CA GLY A 130 -6.26 5.94 7.09
C GLY A 130 -5.60 5.94 5.73
N LYS A 131 -4.43 5.29 5.65
CA LYS A 131 -3.70 5.00 4.39
C LYS A 131 -4.45 4.00 3.51
N ASP A 132 -5.49 3.38 4.06
CA ASP A 132 -6.23 2.26 3.51
C ASP A 132 -7.66 2.64 3.08
N MET A 133 -7.82 3.86 2.56
CA MET A 133 -9.05 4.47 2.05
C MET A 133 -10.07 4.94 3.10
N ARG A 134 -9.86 4.70 4.40
CA ARG A 134 -10.83 5.10 5.43
C ARG A 134 -10.74 6.57 5.83
N ILE A 135 -11.90 7.17 6.06
CA ILE A 135 -12.08 8.41 6.83
C ILE A 135 -13.07 8.10 7.94
N ILE A 136 -12.58 7.94 9.16
CA ILE A 136 -13.35 7.52 10.33
C ILE A 136 -13.62 8.75 11.20
N VAL A 137 -14.87 8.93 11.64
CA VAL A 137 -15.23 10.05 12.51
C VAL A 137 -15.90 9.55 13.78
N PHE A 138 -15.30 9.90 14.91
CA PHE A 138 -15.79 9.57 16.25
C PHE A 138 -16.39 10.80 16.92
N GLY A 139 -17.66 10.72 17.31
CA GLY A 139 -18.39 11.71 18.09
C GLY A 139 -18.29 11.46 19.58
N PHE A 140 -17.95 12.50 20.34
CA PHE A 140 -17.80 12.43 21.80
C PHE A 140 -18.83 13.28 22.52
N ARG A 141 -19.29 12.79 23.67
CA ARG A 141 -20.19 13.52 24.57
C ARG A 141 -19.58 14.88 24.98
N PRO A 142 -20.31 16.00 24.83
CA PRO A 142 -19.89 17.30 25.32
C PRO A 142 -19.57 17.26 26.82
N ARG A 143 -18.72 18.19 27.28
CA ARG A 143 -18.31 18.34 28.70
C ARG A 143 -17.54 17.14 29.30
N THR A 144 -17.20 16.11 28.53
CA THR A 144 -16.30 15.04 28.96
C THR A 144 -14.83 15.31 28.60
N LYS A 145 -13.89 14.65 29.29
CA LYS A 145 -12.46 14.65 28.95
C LYS A 145 -12.06 13.52 27.97
N GLN A 146 -12.99 12.64 27.59
CA GLN A 146 -12.71 11.44 26.81
C GLN A 146 -12.03 11.71 25.46
N ARG A 147 -12.53 12.68 24.66
CA ARG A 147 -11.90 13.05 23.37
C ARG A 147 -10.44 13.47 23.55
N ARG A 148 -10.12 14.17 24.65
CA ARG A 148 -8.74 14.59 24.93
C ARG A 148 -7.89 13.37 25.29
N ALA A 149 -8.36 12.53 26.20
CA ALA A 149 -7.67 11.30 26.60
C ALA A 149 -7.36 10.38 25.40
N ILE A 150 -8.35 10.12 24.54
CA ILE A 150 -8.17 9.31 23.33
C ILE A 150 -7.16 9.94 22.37
N TYR A 151 -7.28 11.25 22.10
CA TYR A 151 -6.33 11.91 21.20
C TYR A 151 -4.90 11.91 21.74
N ASP A 152 -4.73 12.14 23.04
CA ASP A 152 -3.42 12.18 23.66
C ASP A 152 -2.80 10.76 23.68
N ALA A 153 -3.62 9.72 23.85
CA ALA A 153 -3.20 8.32 23.68
C ALA A 153 -2.80 8.02 22.23
N LEU A 154 -3.59 8.43 21.23
CA LEU A 154 -3.23 8.29 19.82
C LEU A 154 -1.91 8.99 19.48
N LEU A 155 -1.70 10.21 19.98
CA LEU A 155 -0.47 10.96 19.77
C LEU A 155 0.74 10.23 20.34
N LYS A 156 0.60 9.63 21.53
CA LYS A 156 1.65 8.83 22.16
C LYS A 156 1.94 7.55 21.37
N CYS A 157 0.92 6.82 20.94
CA CYS A 157 1.09 5.48 20.37
C CYS A 157 1.38 5.48 18.86
N THR A 158 0.98 6.50 18.11
CA THR A 158 1.30 6.63 16.66
C THR A 158 2.73 7.13 16.40
N LYS A 159 3.38 7.73 17.40
CA LYS A 159 4.74 8.25 17.34
C LYS A 159 5.55 7.80 18.55
N PRO A 160 5.84 6.49 18.68
CA PRO A 160 6.64 6.00 19.79
C PRO A 160 8.04 6.62 19.75
N THR A 161 8.58 6.96 20.92
CA THR A 161 9.92 7.52 21.06
C THR A 161 11.02 6.46 21.01
N ILE A 162 10.66 5.20 21.27
CA ILE A 162 11.56 4.06 21.29
C ILE A 162 11.09 3.06 20.24
N LEU A 163 12.03 2.56 19.42
CA LEU A 163 11.72 1.59 18.37
C LEU A 163 11.01 0.34 18.92
N TRP A 164 11.46 -0.15 20.08
CA TRP A 164 10.93 -1.32 20.77
C TRP A 164 9.51 -1.13 21.33
N ASP A 165 8.96 0.08 21.32
CA ASP A 165 7.56 0.33 21.68
C ASP A 165 6.60 0.07 20.50
N LEU A 166 7.12 -0.14 19.29
CA LEU A 166 6.31 -0.59 18.16
C LEU A 166 5.82 -2.01 18.41
N TYR A 167 4.54 -2.25 18.15
CA TYR A 167 3.92 -3.56 18.37
C TYR A 167 4.69 -4.73 17.74
N ALA A 168 5.19 -4.58 16.49
CA ALA A 168 5.96 -5.64 15.82
C ALA A 168 7.21 -6.08 16.59
N PHE A 169 7.87 -5.15 17.30
CA PHE A 169 9.03 -5.47 18.14
C PHE A 169 8.60 -5.98 19.52
N MET A 170 7.52 -5.44 20.10
CA MET A 170 6.98 -5.91 21.38
C MET A 170 6.46 -7.34 21.32
N ALA A 171 5.70 -7.68 20.27
CA ALA A 171 5.18 -9.03 20.02
C ALA A 171 6.31 -10.02 19.67
N GLY A 172 7.51 -9.52 19.38
CA GLY A 172 8.68 -10.31 19.05
C GLY A 172 8.54 -11.08 17.72
N PRO A 173 9.40 -12.10 17.49
CA PRO A 173 9.30 -12.97 16.33
C PRO A 173 7.98 -13.76 16.23
N SER A 174 7.15 -13.76 17.28
CA SER A 174 5.91 -14.55 17.39
C SER A 174 6.13 -16.05 17.05
N SER A 175 5.07 -16.81 16.79
CA SER A 175 5.16 -18.14 16.17
C SER A 175 5.53 -18.10 14.68
N PHE A 176 5.65 -16.90 14.08
CA PHE A 176 5.81 -16.70 12.64
C PHE A 176 7.27 -16.41 12.24
N GLN A 177 8.18 -17.30 12.59
CA GLN A 177 9.57 -17.26 12.12
C GLN A 177 9.70 -17.75 10.67
N ASN A 178 10.72 -17.28 9.96
CA ASN A 178 11.02 -17.70 8.59
C ASN A 178 12.53 -17.65 8.36
N THR A 179 12.99 -18.14 7.20
CA THR A 179 14.38 -18.02 6.77
C THR A 179 14.83 -16.55 6.69
N SER A 180 16.14 -16.31 6.69
CA SER A 180 16.67 -14.96 6.46
C SER A 180 16.25 -14.43 5.09
N SER A 181 15.94 -13.13 4.99
CA SER A 181 15.67 -12.50 3.70
C SER A 181 16.87 -12.57 2.75
N LEU A 182 18.09 -12.58 3.30
CA LEU A 182 19.34 -12.67 2.53
C LEU A 182 19.46 -14.03 1.83
N VAL A 183 19.08 -15.11 2.54
CA VAL A 183 19.05 -16.47 1.99
C VAL A 183 18.04 -16.54 0.84
N ARG A 184 16.82 -16.03 1.05
CA ARG A 184 15.79 -16.00 0.00
C ARG A 184 16.20 -15.19 -1.24
N LEU A 185 16.92 -14.09 -1.05
CA LEU A 185 17.44 -13.28 -2.15
C LEU A 185 18.45 -14.08 -2.98
N LEU A 186 19.37 -14.81 -2.34
CA LEU A 186 20.35 -15.63 -3.03
C LEU A 186 19.73 -16.83 -3.72
N ASP A 187 18.77 -17.52 -3.09
CA ASP A 187 18.00 -18.59 -3.75
C ASP A 187 17.36 -18.09 -5.04
N GLU A 188 16.80 -16.87 -5.01
CA GLU A 188 16.24 -16.24 -6.20
C GLU A 188 17.32 -15.91 -7.25
N TYR A 189 18.49 -15.41 -6.85
CA TYR A 189 19.58 -15.18 -7.78
C TYR A 189 20.10 -16.48 -8.40
N PHE A 190 20.24 -17.55 -7.63
CA PHE A 190 20.60 -18.87 -8.12
C PHE A 190 19.60 -19.37 -9.14
N ARG A 191 18.30 -19.22 -8.89
CA ARG A 191 17.24 -19.52 -9.86
C ARG A 191 17.41 -18.72 -11.15
N LEU A 192 17.58 -17.40 -11.06
CA LEU A 192 17.71 -16.51 -12.23
C LEU A 192 18.92 -16.85 -13.10
N ILE A 193 20.06 -17.23 -12.52
CA ILE A 193 21.25 -17.62 -13.29
C ILE A 193 21.28 -19.10 -13.69
N GLY A 194 20.21 -19.87 -13.41
CA GLY A 194 20.10 -21.29 -13.79
C GLY A 194 20.85 -22.27 -12.87
N LYS A 195 21.19 -21.85 -11.64
CA LYS A 195 21.88 -22.64 -10.61
C LYS A 195 20.90 -23.22 -9.57
N VAL A 196 19.76 -23.73 -10.03
CA VAL A 196 18.66 -24.22 -9.17
C VAL A 196 19.00 -25.38 -8.23
N SER A 197 20.12 -26.09 -8.48
CA SER A 197 20.62 -27.16 -7.59
C SER A 197 21.32 -26.62 -6.35
N HIS A 198 21.62 -25.33 -6.30
CA HIS A 198 22.23 -24.68 -5.15
C HIS A 198 21.14 -24.10 -4.25
N HIS A 199 21.31 -24.30 -2.95
CA HIS A 199 20.51 -23.66 -1.91
C HIS A 199 21.40 -22.73 -1.11
N ALA A 200 20.94 -21.50 -0.92
CA ALA A 200 21.64 -20.54 -0.10
C ALA A 200 21.58 -20.91 1.38
N SER A 201 22.61 -20.53 2.12
CA SER A 201 22.67 -20.68 3.58
C SER A 201 23.35 -19.45 4.18
N MET A 202 23.17 -19.24 5.48
CA MET A 202 23.89 -18.18 6.20
C MET A 202 25.41 -18.41 6.15
N ASP A 203 25.88 -19.65 6.33
CA ASP A 203 27.29 -20.01 6.21
C ASP A 203 27.90 -19.63 4.85
N MET A 204 27.12 -19.79 3.77
CA MET A 204 27.54 -19.41 2.42
C MET A 204 27.69 -17.89 2.29
N ILE A 205 26.80 -17.13 2.92
CA ILE A 205 26.85 -15.66 2.97
C ILE A 205 28.07 -15.19 3.76
N GLU A 206 28.27 -15.74 4.96
CA GLU A 206 29.36 -15.37 5.86
C GLU A 206 30.75 -15.71 5.29
N SER A 207 30.86 -16.85 4.61
CA SER A 207 32.10 -17.27 3.93
C SER A 207 32.34 -16.57 2.59
N GLY A 208 31.35 -15.84 2.05
CA GLY A 208 31.44 -15.20 0.73
C GLY A 208 31.41 -16.17 -0.46
N SER A 209 31.06 -17.45 -0.24
CA SER A 209 31.10 -18.50 -1.26
C SER A 209 29.89 -18.52 -2.21
N PHE A 210 28.98 -17.54 -2.10
CA PHE A 210 27.78 -17.39 -2.93
C PHE A 210 28.02 -16.80 -4.34
N THR A 211 29.27 -16.49 -4.69
CA THR A 211 29.64 -15.79 -5.94
C THR A 211 29.61 -16.70 -7.18
N LEU A 212 28.43 -17.24 -7.49
CA LEU A 212 28.20 -18.14 -8.63
C LEU A 212 28.06 -17.37 -9.96
N SER A 213 28.30 -18.07 -11.08
CA SER A 213 28.12 -17.52 -12.43
C SER A 213 27.58 -18.55 -13.42
N ASN A 214 26.97 -18.04 -14.50
CA ASN A 214 26.70 -18.81 -15.72
C ASN A 214 27.56 -18.25 -16.87
N ASP A 215 27.16 -18.39 -18.13
CA ASP A 215 27.95 -17.91 -19.26
C ASP A 215 27.90 -16.39 -19.47
N LEU A 216 26.80 -15.74 -19.07
CA LEU A 216 26.56 -14.31 -19.28
C LEU A 216 26.63 -13.48 -17.99
N TRP A 217 26.21 -14.06 -16.86
CA TRP A 217 25.93 -13.36 -15.61
C TRP A 217 26.70 -13.96 -14.44
N ARG A 218 27.06 -13.10 -13.47
CA ARG A 218 27.67 -13.51 -12.20
C ARG A 218 27.02 -12.79 -11.03
N ILE A 219 27.02 -13.45 -9.88
CA ILE A 219 26.67 -12.84 -8.59
C ILE A 219 27.94 -12.24 -8.01
N SER A 220 27.93 -10.93 -7.81
CA SER A 220 29.00 -10.15 -7.19
C SER A 220 28.70 -9.90 -5.72
N GLY A 221 29.71 -10.12 -4.87
CA GLY A 221 29.70 -9.74 -3.46
C GLY A 221 30.26 -8.33 -3.20
N VAL A 222 30.46 -7.50 -4.23
CA VAL A 222 31.07 -6.16 -4.11
C VAL A 222 30.35 -5.23 -3.13
N ASN A 223 29.05 -5.45 -2.89
CA ASN A 223 28.25 -4.65 -1.97
C ASN A 223 27.97 -5.36 -0.63
N SER A 224 28.71 -6.43 -0.27
CA SER A 224 28.41 -7.24 0.93
C SER A 224 28.45 -6.43 2.23
N SER A 225 29.25 -5.36 2.27
CA SER A 225 29.35 -4.42 3.41
C SER A 225 28.45 -3.18 3.27
N TYR A 226 27.66 -3.08 2.20
CA TYR A 226 26.84 -1.92 1.84
C TYR A 226 27.60 -0.60 1.68
N THR A 227 28.93 -0.66 1.53
CA THR A 227 29.80 0.52 1.41
C THR A 227 29.69 1.17 0.02
N MET A 228 29.53 0.37 -1.03
CA MET A 228 29.36 0.86 -2.40
C MET A 228 28.01 1.54 -2.58
N CYS A 229 26.91 0.88 -2.20
CA CYS A 229 25.56 1.43 -2.30
C CYS A 229 24.71 0.95 -1.12
N GLN A 230 24.39 1.88 -0.22
CA GLN A 230 23.68 1.58 1.03
C GLN A 230 22.22 1.15 0.82
N ASN A 231 21.64 1.49 -0.34
CA ASN A 231 20.24 1.21 -0.67
C ASN A 231 20.08 0.08 -1.72
N TYR A 232 21.17 -0.61 -2.06
CA TYR A 232 21.15 -1.84 -2.86
C TYR A 232 21.33 -3.06 -1.97
N PRO A 233 20.95 -4.26 -2.46
CA PRO A 233 21.20 -5.50 -1.75
C PRO A 233 22.70 -5.77 -1.59
N PHE A 234 23.03 -6.63 -0.62
CA PHE A 234 24.41 -7.04 -0.35
C PHE A 234 25.08 -7.75 -1.53
N ALA A 235 24.30 -8.53 -2.29
CA ALA A 235 24.74 -9.23 -3.49
C ALA A 235 24.10 -8.62 -4.74
N LEU A 236 24.80 -8.62 -5.88
CA LEU A 236 24.32 -8.02 -7.13
C LEU A 236 24.56 -8.96 -8.31
N VAL A 237 23.56 -9.11 -9.18
CA VAL A 237 23.73 -9.83 -10.45
C VAL A 237 24.20 -8.86 -11.53
N VAL A 238 25.39 -9.12 -12.07
CA VAL A 238 26.08 -8.26 -13.05
C VAL A 238 26.58 -9.08 -14.25
N PRO A 239 26.93 -8.44 -15.39
CA PRO A 239 27.58 -9.13 -16.49
C PRO A 239 28.88 -9.83 -16.06
N LYS A 240 29.05 -11.09 -16.46
CA LYS A 240 30.24 -11.90 -16.16
C LYS A 240 31.53 -11.25 -16.65
N SER A 241 31.44 -10.55 -17.78
CA SER A 241 32.56 -9.85 -18.43
C SER A 241 33.02 -8.57 -17.71
N ILE A 242 32.29 -8.11 -16.69
CA ILE A 242 32.61 -6.90 -15.93
C ILE A 242 33.15 -7.33 -14.56
N SER A 243 34.34 -6.87 -14.20
CA SER A 243 34.99 -7.12 -12.90
C SER A 243 34.41 -6.24 -11.77
N ASP A 244 34.70 -6.59 -10.51
CA ASP A 244 34.24 -5.80 -9.36
C ASP A 244 34.88 -4.40 -9.31
N ASP A 245 36.13 -4.24 -9.76
CA ASP A 245 36.78 -2.93 -9.88
C ASP A 245 36.08 -2.03 -10.90
N GLU A 246 35.63 -2.60 -12.01
CA GLU A 246 34.88 -1.88 -13.03
C GLU A 246 33.47 -1.50 -12.52
N VAL A 247 32.84 -2.38 -11.73
CA VAL A 247 31.59 -2.07 -11.02
C VAL A 247 31.77 -0.87 -10.07
N LEU A 248 32.84 -0.85 -9.27
CA LEU A 248 33.15 0.24 -8.33
C LEU A 248 33.45 1.57 -9.05
N GLN A 249 33.98 1.52 -10.27
CA GLN A 249 34.20 2.70 -11.09
C GLN A 249 32.91 3.19 -11.75
N ALA A 250 32.10 2.28 -12.31
CA ALA A 250 30.84 2.62 -12.97
C ALA A 250 29.83 3.24 -12.01
N CYS A 251 29.74 2.72 -10.76
CA CYS A 251 28.72 3.16 -9.81
C CYS A 251 28.80 4.66 -9.47
N LYS A 252 30.01 5.25 -9.48
CA LYS A 252 30.22 6.68 -9.19
C LYS A 252 29.51 7.61 -10.18
N PHE A 253 29.16 7.12 -11.37
CA PHE A 253 28.43 7.88 -12.38
C PHE A 253 26.90 7.81 -12.22
N ARG A 254 26.40 7.00 -11.29
CA ARG A 254 24.96 6.78 -11.07
C ARG A 254 24.55 7.38 -9.74
N ALA A 255 23.42 8.08 -9.71
CA ALA A 255 22.92 8.72 -8.50
C ALA A 255 22.84 7.71 -7.32
N ARG A 256 23.42 8.07 -6.17
CA ARG A 256 23.53 7.20 -4.98
C ARG A 256 24.23 5.85 -5.24
N CYS A 257 25.08 5.78 -6.27
CA CYS A 257 25.80 4.58 -6.67
C CYS A 257 24.90 3.40 -7.07
N ARG A 258 23.65 3.67 -7.48
CA ARG A 258 22.68 2.65 -7.92
C ARG A 258 22.89 2.33 -9.39
N LEU A 259 24.00 1.65 -9.67
CA LEU A 259 24.42 1.26 -11.00
C LEU A 259 23.49 0.25 -11.69
N PRO A 260 23.54 0.12 -13.03
CA PRO A 260 22.84 -0.93 -13.75
C PRO A 260 23.15 -2.34 -13.23
N VAL A 261 22.14 -3.01 -12.69
CA VAL A 261 22.20 -4.41 -12.24
C VAL A 261 20.97 -5.19 -12.70
N ILE A 262 21.11 -6.51 -12.80
CA ILE A 262 20.09 -7.39 -13.37
C ILE A 262 19.03 -7.70 -12.30
N SER A 263 17.76 -7.46 -12.63
CA SER A 263 16.62 -7.90 -11.84
C SER A 263 16.03 -9.22 -12.38
N TRP A 264 16.08 -9.43 -13.70
CA TRP A 264 15.63 -10.66 -14.34
C TRP A 264 16.43 -10.95 -15.61
N CYS A 265 16.58 -12.22 -15.97
CA CYS A 265 17.13 -12.59 -17.26
C CYS A 265 16.39 -13.79 -17.85
N HIS A 266 16.23 -13.77 -19.17
CA HIS A 266 15.50 -14.81 -19.89
C HIS A 266 16.34 -16.10 -19.91
N PRO A 267 15.79 -17.25 -19.48
CA PRO A 267 16.57 -18.48 -19.30
C PRO A 267 17.16 -19.00 -20.62
N VAL A 268 16.44 -18.85 -21.73
CA VAL A 268 16.91 -19.29 -23.06
C VAL A 268 17.71 -18.22 -23.81
N THR A 269 17.17 -17.02 -23.98
CA THR A 269 17.80 -16.01 -24.85
C THR A 269 18.89 -15.20 -24.14
N GLY A 270 18.94 -15.20 -22.80
CA GLY A 270 19.79 -14.31 -22.03
C GLY A 270 19.38 -12.84 -22.12
N ALA A 271 18.17 -12.49 -22.58
CA ALA A 271 17.73 -11.09 -22.57
C ALA A 271 17.57 -10.61 -21.12
N ALA A 272 18.10 -9.44 -20.78
CA ALA A 272 18.13 -8.95 -19.40
C ALA A 272 17.15 -7.79 -19.17
N LEU A 273 16.46 -7.84 -18.04
CA LEU A 273 15.79 -6.69 -17.43
C LEU A 273 16.70 -6.16 -16.32
N ALA A 274 17.31 -5.01 -16.56
CA ALA A 274 18.20 -4.33 -15.63
C ALA A 274 17.52 -3.11 -15.02
N ARG A 275 18.02 -2.68 -13.86
CA ARG A 275 17.54 -1.51 -13.13
C ARG A 275 18.69 -0.64 -12.63
N SER A 276 18.45 0.66 -12.53
CA SER A 276 19.42 1.63 -11.97
C SER A 276 18.74 2.91 -11.50
N SER A 277 19.51 3.85 -10.95
CA SER A 277 19.16 5.27 -10.91
C SER A 277 19.55 6.00 -12.21
N GLN A 278 19.23 7.29 -12.29
CA GLN A 278 19.70 8.14 -13.37
C GLN A 278 21.23 8.25 -13.43
N PRO A 279 21.81 8.46 -14.62
CA PRO A 279 23.21 8.84 -14.77
C PRO A 279 23.45 10.31 -14.37
N LEU A 280 24.65 10.62 -13.91
CA LEU A 280 25.10 11.95 -13.49
C LEU A 280 25.71 12.73 -14.65
N VAL A 281 24.94 12.86 -15.74
CA VAL A 281 25.39 13.54 -16.97
C VAL A 281 25.56 15.05 -16.73
N GLY A 282 24.53 15.68 -16.17
CA GLY A 282 24.45 17.14 -15.96
C GLY A 282 24.37 17.93 -17.27
N LEU A 283 23.40 18.83 -17.40
CA LEU A 283 23.20 19.62 -18.63
C LEU A 283 24.37 20.54 -18.97
N MET A 284 25.03 21.13 -17.97
CA MET A 284 26.12 22.09 -18.20
C MET A 284 27.47 21.44 -18.50
N ARG A 285 27.73 20.23 -17.96
CA ARG A 285 29.03 19.55 -18.10
C ARG A 285 29.01 18.41 -19.12
N ASN A 286 27.83 17.87 -19.44
CA ASN A 286 27.64 16.73 -20.34
C ASN A 286 28.63 15.58 -20.03
N MET A 287 28.74 15.25 -18.75
CA MET A 287 29.70 14.25 -18.25
C MET A 287 29.38 12.87 -18.82
N ARG A 288 30.45 12.09 -19.00
CA ARG A 288 30.40 10.73 -19.51
C ARG A 288 31.21 9.81 -18.62
N SER A 289 30.90 8.53 -18.67
CA SER A 289 31.65 7.48 -17.99
C SER A 289 31.84 6.30 -18.91
N ASN A 290 33.07 6.10 -19.40
CA ASN A 290 33.42 4.95 -20.23
C ASN A 290 33.09 3.63 -19.52
N MET A 291 33.17 3.59 -18.19
CA MET A 291 32.89 2.39 -17.42
C MET A 291 31.39 2.11 -17.27
N ASP A 292 30.55 3.15 -17.11
CA ASP A 292 29.09 2.99 -17.18
C ASP A 292 28.65 2.58 -18.59
N GLU A 293 29.20 3.21 -19.62
CA GLU A 293 28.95 2.85 -21.03
C GLU A 293 29.33 1.39 -21.31
N LYS A 294 30.49 0.92 -20.81
CA LYS A 294 30.93 -0.48 -20.92
C LYS A 294 29.99 -1.44 -20.18
N LEU A 295 29.61 -1.12 -18.95
CA LEU A 295 28.68 -1.91 -18.14
C LEU A 295 27.32 -2.04 -18.84
N VAL A 296 26.76 -0.93 -19.33
CA VAL A 296 25.47 -0.91 -20.03
C VAL A 296 25.56 -1.69 -21.35
N ALA A 297 26.67 -1.58 -22.09
CA ALA A 297 26.89 -2.37 -23.30
C ALA A 297 26.94 -3.88 -23.01
N ALA A 298 27.54 -4.29 -21.89
CA ALA A 298 27.65 -5.70 -21.48
C ALA A 298 26.30 -6.36 -21.14
N LEU A 299 25.25 -5.58 -20.82
CA LEU A 299 23.87 -6.10 -20.68
C LEU A 299 23.30 -6.66 -21.99
N CYS A 300 23.96 -6.37 -23.12
CA CYS A 300 23.49 -6.70 -24.46
C CYS A 300 24.23 -7.89 -25.07
N SER A 301 25.16 -8.51 -24.36
CA SER A 301 25.96 -9.63 -24.88
C SER A 301 25.08 -10.85 -25.17
N ASN A 302 25.29 -11.44 -26.34
CA ASN A 302 24.78 -12.77 -26.69
C ASN A 302 25.88 -13.83 -26.47
N LEU A 303 25.48 -15.10 -26.38
CA LEU A 303 26.41 -16.23 -26.26
C LEU A 303 27.29 -16.40 -27.51
N ASP A 304 26.79 -15.99 -28.68
CA ASP A 304 27.50 -16.05 -29.96
C ASP A 304 28.43 -14.85 -30.21
N GLY A 305 28.57 -13.95 -29.22
CA GLY A 305 29.38 -12.74 -29.32
C GLY A 305 28.72 -11.57 -30.07
N SER A 306 27.52 -11.77 -30.65
CA SER A 306 26.74 -10.67 -31.22
C SER A 306 26.09 -9.81 -30.13
N ARG A 307 25.61 -8.62 -30.50
CA ARG A 307 24.97 -7.68 -29.57
C ARG A 307 23.47 -7.57 -29.85
N ARG A 308 22.65 -7.84 -28.83
CA ARG A 308 21.19 -7.64 -28.91
C ARG A 308 20.81 -6.17 -28.78
N LYS A 309 19.60 -5.82 -29.21
CA LYS A 309 19.04 -4.47 -29.05
C LYS A 309 18.90 -4.10 -27.57
N LEU A 310 19.21 -2.84 -27.24
CA LEU A 310 19.02 -2.27 -25.90
C LEU A 310 17.98 -1.16 -25.92
N TYR A 311 17.08 -1.24 -24.95
CA TYR A 311 16.18 -0.13 -24.62
C TYR A 311 16.56 0.45 -23.27
N ILE A 312 16.70 1.78 -23.19
CA ILE A 312 16.90 2.51 -21.94
C ILE A 312 15.59 3.23 -21.64
N ALA A 313 14.85 2.70 -20.67
CA ALA A 313 13.53 3.17 -20.31
C ALA A 313 13.61 4.07 -19.08
N ASP A 314 13.52 5.38 -19.30
CA ASP A 314 13.37 6.38 -18.26
C ASP A 314 11.88 6.49 -17.88
N ALA A 315 11.54 6.12 -16.66
CA ALA A 315 10.16 6.13 -16.20
C ALA A 315 9.54 7.54 -16.18
N ARG A 316 10.35 8.60 -16.19
CA ARG A 316 9.90 9.98 -15.99
C ARG A 316 9.25 10.57 -17.25
N PRO A 317 8.45 11.64 -17.10
CA PRO A 317 8.21 12.58 -18.19
C PRO A 317 9.53 13.22 -18.65
N ARG A 318 9.69 13.39 -19.96
CA ARG A 318 10.88 14.00 -20.58
C ARG A 318 11.25 15.35 -19.94
N LYS A 319 10.25 16.18 -19.64
CA LYS A 319 10.44 17.48 -18.96
C LYS A 319 11.08 17.33 -17.57
N ASN A 320 10.70 16.30 -16.81
CA ASN A 320 11.24 16.05 -15.48
C ASN A 320 12.67 15.52 -15.56
N ALA A 321 12.95 14.67 -16.56
CA ALA A 321 14.31 14.21 -16.83
C ALA A 321 15.26 15.36 -17.18
N LEU A 322 14.79 16.30 -18.03
CA LEU A 322 15.54 17.51 -18.36
C LEU A 322 15.79 18.39 -17.12
N ALA A 323 14.78 18.61 -16.28
CA ALA A 323 14.94 19.34 -15.03
C ALA A 323 15.96 18.69 -14.07
N ASN A 324 15.98 17.35 -13.99
CA ASN A 324 17.02 16.64 -13.23
C ASN A 324 18.42 16.81 -13.86
N GLY A 325 18.50 16.86 -15.19
CA GLY A 325 19.72 17.20 -15.91
C GLY A 325 20.29 18.56 -15.50
N ALA A 326 19.43 19.56 -15.29
CA ALA A 326 19.86 20.87 -14.81
C ALA A 326 20.46 20.81 -13.38
N MET A 327 20.04 19.83 -12.58
CA MET A 327 20.51 19.58 -11.23
C MET A 327 21.68 18.57 -11.15
N GLY A 328 22.30 18.22 -12.27
CA GLY A 328 23.45 17.31 -12.32
C GLY A 328 23.14 15.84 -12.56
N GLY A 329 21.86 15.45 -12.61
CA GLY A 329 21.40 14.13 -13.07
C GLY A 329 21.27 14.07 -14.59
N GLY A 330 20.20 13.43 -15.08
CA GLY A 330 19.86 13.44 -16.51
C GLY A 330 19.37 12.09 -17.01
N SER A 331 19.55 11.86 -18.31
CA SER A 331 19.27 10.59 -18.99
C SER A 331 20.39 10.33 -19.98
N GLU A 332 20.56 9.07 -20.36
CA GLU A 332 21.50 8.60 -21.37
C GLU A 332 21.27 9.28 -22.73
N SER A 333 22.30 9.28 -23.59
CA SER A 333 22.22 9.75 -24.98
C SER A 333 22.57 8.61 -25.93
N SER A 334 21.79 8.45 -27.01
CA SER A 334 22.04 7.42 -28.03
C SER A 334 23.40 7.57 -28.72
N SER A 335 23.99 8.78 -28.69
CA SER A 335 25.36 9.03 -29.18
C SER A 335 26.44 8.33 -28.35
N ASN A 336 26.22 8.18 -27.04
CA ASN A 336 27.20 7.65 -26.10
C ASN A 336 26.93 6.18 -25.79
N TYR A 337 25.65 5.81 -25.71
CA TYR A 337 25.21 4.45 -25.50
C TYR A 337 24.84 3.84 -26.86
N PHE A 338 25.86 3.40 -27.61
CA PHE A 338 25.69 2.88 -28.97
C PHE A 338 24.66 1.76 -29.03
N GLN A 339 23.84 1.70 -30.09
CA GLN A 339 22.76 0.70 -30.26
C GLN A 339 21.73 0.66 -29.13
N SER A 340 21.55 1.77 -28.42
CA SER A 340 20.47 1.93 -27.44
C SER A 340 19.39 2.89 -27.94
N GLU A 341 18.15 2.59 -27.61
CA GLU A 341 16.99 3.45 -27.84
C GLU A 341 16.44 3.94 -26.50
N ILE A 342 16.33 5.27 -26.33
CA ILE A 342 15.90 5.90 -25.08
C ILE A 342 14.42 6.24 -25.14
N ILE A 343 13.67 5.80 -24.15
CA ILE A 343 12.21 5.91 -24.10
C ILE A 343 11.79 6.53 -22.78
N PHE A 344 10.78 7.39 -22.81
CA PHE A 344 10.21 8.05 -21.64
C PHE A 344 8.77 7.57 -21.41
N PHE A 345 8.48 7.00 -20.24
CA PHE A 345 7.13 6.49 -19.94
C PHE A 345 6.17 7.54 -19.37
N GLY A 346 6.64 8.74 -18.99
CA GLY A 346 5.73 9.79 -18.55
C GLY A 346 5.10 9.57 -17.17
N ILE A 347 5.69 8.75 -16.30
CA ILE A 347 5.16 8.48 -14.96
C ILE A 347 5.61 9.58 -13.99
N ASP A 348 4.63 10.34 -13.48
CA ASP A 348 4.85 11.47 -12.58
C ASP A 348 5.51 11.08 -11.24
N ASN A 349 5.90 12.09 -10.47
CA ASN A 349 6.62 11.91 -9.21
C ASN A 349 5.67 11.52 -8.05
N ILE A 350 6.29 11.28 -6.89
CA ILE A 350 5.59 10.87 -5.66
C ILE A 350 4.50 11.85 -5.20
N HIS A 351 4.65 13.14 -5.50
CA HIS A 351 3.68 14.18 -5.09
C HIS A 351 2.41 14.07 -5.92
N ALA A 352 2.52 13.88 -7.24
CA ALA A 352 1.35 13.67 -8.10
C ALA A 352 0.54 12.44 -7.66
N MET A 353 1.23 11.33 -7.35
CA MET A 353 0.57 10.09 -6.89
C MET A 353 -0.14 10.27 -5.54
N ARG A 354 0.46 11.02 -4.61
CA ARG A 354 -0.17 11.35 -3.33
C ARG A 354 -1.43 12.17 -3.52
N GLU A 355 -1.36 13.27 -4.27
CA GLU A 355 -2.52 14.14 -4.50
C GLU A 355 -3.64 13.37 -5.22
N SER A 356 -3.29 12.52 -6.18
CA SER A 356 -4.24 11.66 -6.88
C SER A 356 -4.98 10.71 -5.94
N PHE A 357 -4.25 10.05 -5.04
CA PHE A 357 -4.83 9.14 -4.05
C PHE A 357 -5.71 9.85 -3.02
N VAL A 358 -5.32 11.06 -2.59
CA VAL A 358 -6.14 11.89 -1.70
C VAL A 358 -7.49 12.22 -2.37
N ARG A 359 -7.48 12.68 -3.63
CA ARG A 359 -8.71 12.97 -4.38
C ARG A 359 -9.57 11.74 -4.57
N LEU A 360 -8.97 10.58 -4.86
CA LEU A 360 -9.73 9.32 -4.98
C LEU A 360 -10.42 8.97 -3.67
N ARG A 361 -9.72 9.05 -2.53
CA ARG A 361 -10.29 8.77 -1.21
C ARG A 361 -11.42 9.75 -0.85
N GLU A 362 -11.24 11.04 -1.12
CA GLU A 362 -12.27 12.06 -0.88
C GLU A 362 -13.52 11.83 -1.75
N TYR A 363 -13.33 11.43 -3.01
CA TYR A 363 -14.42 11.04 -3.89
C TYR A 363 -15.17 9.82 -3.33
N MET A 364 -14.45 8.78 -2.88
CA MET A 364 -15.04 7.57 -2.28
C MET A 364 -15.79 7.86 -0.98
N ASP A 365 -15.28 8.76 -0.14
CA ASP A 365 -15.95 9.18 1.10
C ASP A 365 -17.25 9.95 0.80
N THR A 366 -17.19 10.91 -0.14
CA THR A 366 -18.33 11.77 -0.50
C THR A 366 -19.47 11.01 -1.18
N HIS A 367 -19.13 10.05 -2.03
CA HIS A 367 -20.10 9.30 -2.83
C HIS A 367 -20.42 7.91 -2.28
N GLY A 368 -19.69 7.45 -1.26
CA GLY A 368 -19.92 6.17 -0.58
C GLY A 368 -21.16 6.17 0.33
N ARG A 369 -21.59 4.97 0.73
CA ARG A 369 -22.71 4.76 1.64
C ARG A 369 -22.42 5.25 3.07
N THR A 370 -21.17 5.10 3.51
CA THR A 370 -20.67 5.28 4.89
C THR A 370 -19.77 6.50 5.02
N SER A 371 -20.25 7.64 4.50
CA SER A 371 -19.55 8.93 4.50
C SER A 371 -19.11 9.38 5.90
N SER A 372 -17.96 10.02 5.99
CA SER A 372 -17.39 10.56 7.23
C SER A 372 -18.24 11.63 7.94
N ASP A 373 -19.17 12.27 7.24
CA ASP A 373 -20.10 13.23 7.84
C ASP A 373 -21.45 12.65 8.26
N GLY A 374 -21.60 11.32 8.21
CA GLY A 374 -22.81 10.61 8.63
C GLY A 374 -23.99 10.76 7.68
N MET A 375 -23.84 11.55 6.61
CA MET A 375 -24.85 11.70 5.57
C MET A 375 -24.58 10.70 4.45
N SER A 376 -25.35 9.60 4.41
CA SER A 376 -25.20 8.61 3.35
C SER A 376 -25.41 9.22 1.95
N SER A 377 -24.77 8.66 0.92
CA SER A 377 -24.98 9.08 -0.47
C SER A 377 -26.47 9.07 -0.86
N PHE A 378 -27.24 8.14 -0.29
CA PHE A 378 -28.69 8.06 -0.40
C PHE A 378 -29.40 9.37 -0.01
N LEU A 379 -28.97 10.03 1.07
CA LEU A 379 -29.56 11.28 1.56
C LEU A 379 -29.11 12.51 0.76
N ARG A 380 -27.90 12.50 0.18
CA ARG A 380 -27.39 13.60 -0.68
C ARG A 380 -28.07 13.65 -2.04
N HIS A 381 -28.60 12.53 -2.50
CA HIS A 381 -28.90 12.29 -3.90
C HIS A 381 -30.29 11.68 -4.15
N GLY A 382 -31.22 11.85 -3.22
CA GLY A 382 -32.63 11.51 -3.44
C GLY A 382 -32.92 10.02 -3.62
N GLY A 383 -32.13 9.14 -3.00
CA GLY A 383 -32.48 7.73 -2.86
C GLY A 383 -31.69 6.72 -3.71
N SER A 384 -30.71 7.14 -4.52
CA SER A 384 -29.80 6.22 -5.22
C SER A 384 -28.40 6.20 -4.59
N ILE A 385 -27.83 5.01 -4.43
CA ILE A 385 -26.50 4.77 -3.81
C ILE A 385 -25.38 5.42 -4.63
N TRP A 386 -25.58 5.65 -5.94
CA TRP A 386 -24.61 6.31 -6.83
C TRP A 386 -25.29 7.36 -7.72
N GLY A 387 -24.81 8.61 -7.66
CA GLY A 387 -25.03 9.63 -8.69
C GLY A 387 -26.40 10.31 -8.79
N GLY A 388 -27.00 10.77 -7.68
CA GLY A 388 -28.10 11.76 -7.76
C GLY A 388 -29.45 11.28 -8.29
N GLY A 389 -29.57 9.98 -8.61
CA GLY A 389 -30.77 9.42 -9.25
C GLY A 389 -31.04 9.94 -10.67
N ASN A 390 -30.14 10.74 -11.27
CA ASN A 390 -30.29 11.27 -12.63
C ASN A 390 -28.96 11.24 -13.41
N LEU A 391 -29.05 11.23 -14.74
CA LEU A 391 -27.91 11.07 -15.64
C LEU A 391 -26.84 12.17 -15.48
N SER A 392 -27.25 13.42 -15.25
CA SER A 392 -26.33 14.55 -15.09
C SER A 392 -25.46 14.39 -13.84
N SER A 393 -26.08 13.98 -12.73
CA SER A 393 -25.38 13.70 -11.48
C SER A 393 -24.46 12.48 -11.57
N MET A 394 -24.86 11.43 -12.31
CA MET A 394 -23.96 10.31 -12.61
C MET A 394 -22.76 10.75 -13.46
N SER A 395 -23.00 11.56 -14.49
CA SER A 395 -21.94 12.04 -15.40
C SER A 395 -20.95 12.94 -14.66
N ALA A 396 -21.44 13.83 -13.80
CA ALA A 396 -20.61 14.66 -12.93
C ALA A 396 -19.76 13.80 -11.98
N SER A 397 -20.34 12.78 -11.36
CA SER A 397 -19.60 11.87 -10.46
C SER A 397 -18.50 11.09 -11.20
N VAL A 398 -18.78 10.59 -12.40
CA VAL A 398 -17.76 9.92 -13.24
C VAL A 398 -16.65 10.89 -13.65
N SER A 399 -16.99 12.14 -13.96
CA SER A 399 -16.01 13.20 -14.24
C SER A 399 -15.10 13.44 -13.03
N THR A 400 -15.66 13.56 -11.82
CA THR A 400 -14.87 13.76 -10.59
C THR A 400 -13.94 12.59 -10.28
N LEU A 401 -14.38 11.35 -10.56
CA LEU A 401 -13.50 10.19 -10.50
C LEU A 401 -12.34 10.30 -11.50
N GLY A 402 -12.63 10.74 -12.73
CA GLY A 402 -11.62 11.04 -13.75
C GLY A 402 -10.62 12.10 -13.29
N ASP A 403 -11.10 13.17 -12.65
CA ASP A 403 -10.29 14.28 -12.13
C ASP A 403 -9.34 13.86 -10.99
N SER A 404 -9.58 12.71 -10.34
CA SER A 404 -8.64 12.14 -9.38
C SER A 404 -7.30 11.76 -10.04
N GLY A 405 -7.32 11.40 -11.34
CA GLY A 405 -6.14 10.95 -12.10
C GLY A 405 -5.62 9.56 -11.72
N TRP A 406 -6.21 8.86 -10.74
CA TRP A 406 -5.64 7.61 -10.21
C TRP A 406 -5.55 6.53 -11.28
N LEU A 407 -6.66 6.31 -12.01
CA LEU A 407 -6.73 5.32 -13.08
C LEU A 407 -5.77 5.64 -14.23
N LEU A 408 -5.56 6.92 -14.55
CA LEU A 408 -4.57 7.32 -15.55
C LEU A 408 -3.14 6.96 -15.12
N HIS A 409 -2.82 7.17 -13.85
CA HIS A 409 -1.49 6.79 -13.34
C HIS A 409 -1.30 5.26 -13.32
N ILE A 410 -2.33 4.49 -12.95
CA ILE A 410 -2.31 3.02 -13.04
C ILE A 410 -2.08 2.56 -14.48
N GLN A 411 -2.79 3.16 -15.44
CA GLN A 411 -2.63 2.86 -16.86
C GLN A 411 -1.21 3.10 -17.35
N ASN A 412 -0.57 4.21 -16.95
CA ASN A 412 0.80 4.53 -17.36
C ASN A 412 1.83 3.50 -16.84
N VAL A 413 1.67 3.04 -15.60
CA VAL A 413 2.53 1.99 -15.02
C VAL A 413 2.32 0.65 -15.74
N LEU A 414 1.05 0.26 -15.95
CA LEU A 414 0.68 -0.96 -16.68
C LEU A 414 1.24 -0.96 -18.11
N ALA A 415 1.06 0.14 -18.84
CA ALA A 415 1.54 0.29 -20.20
C ALA A 415 3.06 0.23 -20.29
N GLY A 416 3.78 0.90 -19.37
CA GLY A 416 5.24 0.80 -19.30
C GLY A 416 5.73 -0.62 -19.05
N ALA A 417 5.14 -1.33 -18.09
CA ALA A 417 5.53 -2.71 -17.76
C ALA A 417 5.18 -3.71 -18.87
N ALA A 418 4.00 -3.59 -19.48
CA ALA A 418 3.60 -4.41 -20.63
C ALA A 418 4.51 -4.19 -21.83
N TRP A 419 4.90 -2.93 -22.08
CA TRP A 419 5.85 -2.59 -23.13
C TRP A 419 7.23 -3.22 -22.87
N ILE A 420 7.75 -3.13 -21.63
CA ILE A 420 9.02 -3.76 -21.23
C ILE A 420 8.96 -5.28 -21.48
N ALA A 421 7.91 -5.94 -20.99
CA ALA A 421 7.73 -7.38 -21.14
C ALA A 421 7.67 -7.79 -22.62
N ALA A 422 6.97 -7.03 -23.45
CA ALA A 422 6.88 -7.30 -24.89
C ALA A 422 8.24 -7.18 -25.60
N ARG A 423 9.06 -6.17 -25.28
CA ARG A 423 10.41 -6.03 -25.87
C ARG A 423 11.30 -7.23 -25.55
N ILE A 424 11.25 -7.69 -24.30
CA ILE A 424 12.07 -8.81 -23.85
C ILE A 424 11.57 -10.12 -24.47
N ALA A 425 10.27 -10.39 -24.40
CA ALA A 425 9.68 -11.66 -24.84
C ALA A 425 9.65 -11.80 -26.37
N MET A 426 9.30 -10.74 -27.11
CA MET A 426 9.09 -10.81 -28.56
C MET A 426 10.36 -10.47 -29.35
N GLU A 427 11.13 -9.46 -28.91
CA GLU A 427 12.30 -8.97 -29.66
C GLU A 427 13.63 -9.51 -29.12
N LYS A 428 13.60 -10.26 -28.02
CA LYS A 428 14.80 -10.78 -27.33
C LYS A 428 15.77 -9.66 -26.93
N ALA A 429 15.26 -8.44 -26.77
CA ALA A 429 16.01 -7.24 -26.42
C ALA A 429 16.28 -7.18 -24.91
N SER A 430 17.38 -6.54 -24.51
CA SER A 430 17.58 -6.15 -23.11
C SER A 430 16.96 -4.79 -22.83
N VAL A 431 16.51 -4.57 -21.60
CA VAL A 431 15.91 -3.32 -21.17
C VAL A 431 16.56 -2.86 -19.86
N LEU A 432 17.09 -1.64 -19.84
CA LEU A 432 17.54 -0.95 -18.64
C LEU A 432 16.47 0.04 -18.20
N VAL A 433 15.88 -0.17 -17.03
CA VAL A 433 14.84 0.71 -16.48
C VAL A 433 15.41 1.58 -15.37
N HIS A 434 15.19 2.89 -15.46
CA HIS A 434 15.55 3.81 -14.37
C HIS A 434 14.53 4.94 -14.22
N CYS A 435 14.70 5.74 -13.18
CA CYS A 435 14.02 7.02 -13.01
C CYS A 435 15.04 8.01 -12.46
N SER A 436 14.67 8.94 -11.56
CA SER A 436 15.66 9.73 -10.83
C SER A 436 16.48 8.84 -9.89
N ASP A 437 15.79 8.21 -8.93
CA ASP A 437 16.45 7.55 -7.79
C ASP A 437 16.51 6.03 -7.94
N GLY A 438 15.73 5.44 -8.84
CA GLY A 438 15.77 4.00 -9.12
C GLY A 438 15.08 3.09 -8.09
N TRP A 439 14.23 3.64 -7.20
CA TRP A 439 13.57 2.88 -6.11
C TRP A 439 12.03 3.01 -6.03
N ASP A 440 11.42 3.92 -6.79
CA ASP A 440 9.95 4.11 -6.82
C ASP A 440 9.39 3.53 -8.13
N ARG A 441 9.25 4.37 -9.16
CA ARG A 441 8.76 4.00 -10.50
C ARG A 441 9.54 2.85 -11.13
N THR A 442 10.85 2.81 -10.91
CA THR A 442 11.69 1.70 -11.36
C THR A 442 11.26 0.39 -10.72
N SER A 443 11.00 0.37 -9.40
CA SER A 443 10.51 -0.84 -8.72
C SER A 443 9.14 -1.25 -9.24
N GLN A 444 8.22 -0.30 -9.46
CA GLN A 444 6.91 -0.56 -10.06
C GLN A 444 7.02 -1.25 -11.42
N LEU A 445 7.77 -0.66 -12.34
CA LEU A 445 7.91 -1.15 -13.71
C LEU A 445 8.65 -2.48 -13.77
N VAL A 446 9.76 -2.61 -13.04
CA VAL A 446 10.61 -3.80 -13.07
C VAL A 446 9.89 -4.98 -12.44
N SER A 447 9.29 -4.81 -11.26
CA SER A 447 8.58 -5.91 -10.60
C SER A 447 7.32 -6.34 -11.35
N LEU A 448 6.57 -5.40 -11.93
CA LEU A 448 5.42 -5.72 -12.76
C LEU A 448 5.82 -6.42 -14.06
N ALA A 449 6.91 -5.98 -14.71
CA ALA A 449 7.44 -6.67 -15.89
C ALA A 449 7.96 -8.07 -15.56
N ASN A 450 8.63 -8.27 -14.42
CA ASN A 450 9.02 -9.59 -13.91
C ASN A 450 7.78 -10.50 -13.81
N LEU A 451 6.69 -10.02 -13.20
CA LEU A 451 5.44 -10.76 -13.02
C LEU A 451 4.74 -11.10 -14.35
N LEU A 452 4.84 -10.23 -15.35
CA LEU A 452 4.38 -10.50 -16.72
C LEU A 452 5.28 -11.51 -17.45
N LEU A 453 6.60 -11.48 -17.24
CA LEU A 453 7.55 -12.32 -17.96
C LEU A 453 7.67 -13.74 -17.42
N ASP A 454 7.63 -13.90 -16.09
CA ASP A 454 8.01 -15.15 -15.43
C ASP A 454 6.84 -15.73 -14.61
N PRO A 455 6.33 -16.93 -14.97
CA PRO A 455 5.26 -17.60 -14.22
C PRO A 455 5.60 -17.86 -12.75
N TYR A 456 6.88 -17.97 -12.41
CA TYR A 456 7.29 -18.20 -11.02
C TYR A 456 6.73 -17.11 -10.10
N TYR A 457 6.84 -15.83 -10.48
CA TYR A 457 6.37 -14.71 -9.65
C TYR A 457 4.84 -14.60 -9.53
N ARG A 458 4.09 -15.46 -10.24
CA ARG A 458 2.63 -15.58 -10.14
C ARG A 458 2.18 -16.66 -9.14
N THR A 459 3.15 -17.33 -8.50
CA THR A 459 2.95 -18.24 -7.36
C THR A 459 3.10 -17.50 -6.03
N PHE A 460 2.65 -18.07 -4.91
CA PHE A 460 2.89 -17.49 -3.58
C PHE A 460 4.38 -17.29 -3.28
N ARG A 461 5.20 -18.32 -3.58
CA ARG A 461 6.65 -18.29 -3.34
C ARG A 461 7.34 -17.25 -4.22
N GLY A 462 6.99 -17.21 -5.50
CA GLY A 462 7.57 -16.22 -6.40
C GLY A 462 7.08 -14.81 -6.11
N PHE A 463 5.82 -14.59 -5.76
CA PHE A 463 5.34 -13.26 -5.37
C PHE A 463 6.08 -12.74 -4.14
N GLN A 464 6.32 -13.60 -3.13
CA GLN A 464 7.18 -13.29 -2.00
C GLN A 464 8.61 -12.92 -2.47
N ALA A 465 9.24 -13.76 -3.30
CA ALA A 465 10.59 -13.50 -3.81
C ALA A 465 10.66 -12.19 -4.61
N LEU A 466 9.63 -11.86 -5.38
CA LEU A 466 9.52 -10.63 -6.15
C LEU A 466 9.49 -9.39 -5.26
N VAL A 467 8.65 -9.41 -4.21
CA VAL A 467 8.54 -8.30 -3.26
C VAL A 467 9.83 -8.15 -2.45
N GLU A 468 10.36 -9.25 -1.90
CA GLU A 468 11.61 -9.25 -1.14
C GLU A 468 12.78 -8.74 -2.00
N LYS A 469 12.88 -9.16 -3.26
CA LYS A 469 13.91 -8.71 -4.19
C LYS A 469 13.71 -7.25 -4.63
N ASP A 470 12.67 -6.98 -5.42
CA ASP A 470 12.55 -5.73 -6.19
C ASP A 470 12.03 -4.53 -5.40
N TRP A 471 11.51 -4.76 -4.20
CA TRP A 471 11.02 -3.71 -3.31
C TRP A 471 11.85 -3.59 -2.05
N LEU A 472 12.02 -4.67 -1.29
CA LEU A 472 12.73 -4.63 -0.02
C LEU A 472 14.25 -4.54 -0.21
N ALA A 473 14.86 -5.54 -0.84
CA ALA A 473 16.31 -5.63 -0.99
C ALA A 473 16.86 -4.48 -1.87
N PHE A 474 16.16 -4.14 -2.95
CA PHE A 474 16.49 -2.99 -3.80
C PHE A 474 16.16 -1.61 -3.19
N GLY A 475 15.69 -1.56 -1.94
CA GLY A 475 15.65 -0.32 -1.14
C GLY A 475 14.56 0.66 -1.56
N HIS A 476 13.34 0.18 -1.83
CA HIS A 476 12.18 1.08 -1.80
C HIS A 476 12.03 1.67 -0.39
N PRO A 477 11.97 3.00 -0.24
CA PRO A 477 12.00 3.63 1.06
C PRO A 477 10.63 3.55 1.76
N PHE A 478 10.26 2.37 2.27
CA PHE A 478 8.96 2.12 2.88
C PHE A 478 8.69 3.02 4.09
N SER A 479 9.69 3.28 4.93
CA SER A 479 9.54 4.20 6.06
C SER A 479 9.17 5.61 5.61
N ASP A 480 9.85 6.15 4.60
CA ASP A 480 9.53 7.47 4.05
C ASP A 480 8.17 7.51 3.33
N ARG A 481 7.82 6.44 2.61
CA ARG A 481 6.64 6.37 1.73
C ARG A 481 5.36 6.05 2.47
N VAL A 482 5.44 5.21 3.50
CA VAL A 482 4.31 4.81 4.33
C VAL A 482 4.24 5.68 5.58
N GLY A 483 5.32 6.34 6.02
CA GLY A 483 5.36 7.09 7.27
C GLY A 483 5.43 6.17 8.48
N THR A 484 6.27 5.13 8.39
CA THR A 484 6.69 4.31 9.53
C THR A 484 8.02 4.83 10.08
N PRO A 485 8.39 4.55 11.34
CA PRO A 485 9.55 5.19 11.96
C PRO A 485 10.88 4.90 11.25
N SER A 486 11.73 5.91 11.11
CA SER A 486 13.05 5.82 10.47
C SER A 486 14.18 5.67 11.50
N ILE A 487 15.31 5.04 11.15
CA ILE A 487 16.47 4.92 12.07
C ILE A 487 17.00 6.30 12.49
N SER A 488 16.98 7.28 11.58
CA SER A 488 17.42 8.66 11.85
C SER A 488 16.60 9.37 12.93
N GLU A 489 15.32 9.02 13.09
CA GLU A 489 14.46 9.56 14.16
C GLU A 489 14.80 8.99 15.54
N PHE A 490 15.42 7.81 15.61
CA PHE A 490 15.84 7.17 16.87
C PHE A 490 17.33 7.38 17.19
N GLY A 491 18.16 7.71 16.19
CA GLY A 491 19.62 7.87 16.32
C GLY A 491 20.10 9.26 16.74
N ASN A 492 19.25 10.29 16.67
CA ASN A 492 19.60 11.67 17.02
C ASN A 492 18.54 12.28 17.94
N MET A 493 18.71 12.22 19.26
CA MET A 493 18.07 13.15 20.21
C MET A 493 18.89 13.17 21.52
N SER A 494 19.98 13.93 21.51
CA SER A 494 20.35 14.75 22.66
C SER A 494 19.41 15.96 22.71
N PHE A 495 18.77 16.14 23.87
CA PHE A 495 17.85 17.20 24.29
C PHE A 495 17.87 18.50 23.48
N GLU A 496 16.73 18.91 22.91
CA GLU A 496 16.12 20.24 23.13
C GLU A 496 14.74 20.37 22.44
N LEU A 497 13.72 20.69 23.25
CA LEU A 497 12.35 20.94 22.84
C LEU A 497 12.23 22.35 22.25
N SER A 498 12.01 22.50 20.94
CA SER A 498 11.48 23.75 20.39
C SER A 498 9.97 23.67 20.17
N ARG A 499 9.26 24.49 20.95
CA ARG A 499 7.81 24.68 20.95
C ARG A 499 7.47 25.68 19.84
N GLN A 500 6.69 25.29 18.82
CA GLN A 500 6.12 26.26 17.89
C GLN A 500 4.59 26.23 17.86
N GLN A 501 4.05 27.44 18.02
CA GLN A 501 2.65 27.80 18.10
C GLN A 501 1.99 27.77 16.70
N SER A 502 0.73 27.38 16.68
CA SER A 502 -0.15 27.42 15.52
C SER A 502 -0.53 28.85 15.14
N SER A 503 -0.27 29.27 13.90
CA SER A 503 -0.98 30.39 13.27
C SER A 503 -1.65 29.94 11.98
N THR A 504 -2.94 30.26 11.90
CA THR A 504 -3.87 30.05 10.79
C THR A 504 -3.86 31.26 9.87
N SER A 505 -3.75 31.07 8.55
CA SER A 505 -4.27 32.04 7.58
C SER A 505 -4.58 31.37 6.22
N ILE A 506 -5.78 31.66 5.74
CA ILE A 506 -6.39 31.24 4.47
C ILE A 506 -5.97 32.26 3.39
N PRO A 507 -5.68 31.87 2.13
CA PRO A 507 -5.43 32.83 1.06
C PRO A 507 -6.72 33.24 0.34
N SER A 508 -6.92 34.55 0.16
CA SER A 508 -7.90 35.13 -0.76
C SER A 508 -7.22 35.64 -2.05
N SER A 509 -7.93 35.51 -3.16
CA SER A 509 -7.57 35.78 -4.57
C SER A 509 -7.07 37.21 -4.90
N PRO A 510 -6.49 37.43 -6.11
CA PRO A 510 -5.56 38.52 -6.40
C PRO A 510 -6.17 39.69 -7.19
N MET A 511 -5.66 40.91 -7.00
CA MET A 511 -5.75 42.00 -7.99
C MET A 511 -4.57 42.99 -7.93
N HIS A 512 -4.06 43.26 -9.13
CA HIS A 512 -3.34 44.43 -9.66
C HIS A 512 -1.90 44.80 -9.24
N GLN A 513 -1.09 44.95 -10.30
CA GLN A 513 0.30 45.38 -10.39
C GLN A 513 0.46 46.89 -10.22
N SER A 514 1.62 47.31 -9.69
CA SER A 514 2.40 48.43 -10.24
C SER A 514 3.87 48.35 -9.85
N SER A 515 4.73 48.63 -10.84
CA SER A 515 6.18 48.49 -10.90
C SER A 515 6.97 49.45 -9.99
N GLY A 516 8.19 49.04 -9.58
CA GLY A 516 9.23 49.99 -9.19
C GLY A 516 10.37 49.48 -8.30
N THR A 517 11.56 49.38 -8.90
CA THR A 517 12.91 49.54 -8.32
C THR A 517 13.61 48.35 -7.62
N PHE A 518 14.77 48.02 -8.20
CA PHE A 518 15.74 47.02 -7.77
C PHE A 518 16.51 47.46 -6.52
N ALA A 519 16.56 46.59 -5.51
CA ALA A 519 17.60 46.58 -4.49
C ALA A 519 17.94 45.13 -4.11
N SER A 520 19.23 44.83 -4.07
CA SER A 520 19.85 43.53 -3.83
C SER A 520 19.48 42.92 -2.48
N GLN A 521 18.87 41.72 -2.48
CA GLN A 521 18.67 40.91 -1.28
C GLN A 521 19.80 39.86 -1.11
N PRO A 522 20.20 39.55 0.14
CA PRO A 522 21.16 38.48 0.44
C PRO A 522 20.52 37.11 0.16
N PRO A 523 21.32 36.02 0.03
CA PRO A 523 20.82 34.74 -0.40
C PRO A 523 19.78 34.22 0.61
N VAL A 524 18.54 34.12 0.13
CA VAL A 524 17.43 33.48 0.82
C VAL A 524 17.87 32.05 1.13
N SER A 525 18.10 31.77 2.40
CA SER A 525 18.21 30.40 2.90
C SER A 525 16.96 29.65 2.45
N SER A 526 17.18 28.57 1.70
CA SER A 526 16.18 27.65 1.21
C SER A 526 15.10 27.42 2.26
N HIS A 527 13.86 27.81 1.94
CA HIS A 527 12.69 27.36 2.67
C HIS A 527 12.82 25.85 2.89
N ALA A 528 13.03 25.45 4.14
CA ALA A 528 12.87 24.08 4.58
C ALA A 528 11.39 23.74 4.43
N HIS A 529 11.00 23.34 3.22
CA HIS A 529 9.82 22.52 3.03
C HIS A 529 10.05 21.29 3.91
N ASN A 530 9.28 21.14 4.99
CA ASN A 530 9.04 19.84 5.58
C ASN A 530 8.38 18.99 4.48
N SER A 531 9.19 18.40 3.61
CA SER A 531 8.73 17.65 2.45
C SER A 531 8.19 16.34 2.97
N ASN A 532 6.87 16.28 3.17
CA ASN A 532 6.19 15.02 3.40
C ASN A 532 6.58 14.06 2.25
N ASN A 533 7.32 13.00 2.56
CA ASN A 533 7.79 12.01 1.58
C ASN A 533 6.78 10.88 1.35
N TYR A 534 5.65 10.90 2.06
CA TYR A 534 4.55 9.96 1.91
C TYR A 534 4.04 9.93 0.46
N SER A 535 3.86 8.72 -0.06
CA SER A 535 3.24 8.48 -1.36
C SER A 535 2.86 6.99 -1.53
N PRO A 536 1.69 6.67 -2.10
CA PRO A 536 1.16 5.30 -2.18
C PRO A 536 1.78 4.48 -3.34
N ILE A 537 3.11 4.50 -3.48
CA ILE A 537 3.83 3.90 -4.62
C ILE A 537 3.68 2.37 -4.65
N PHE A 538 3.81 1.71 -3.49
CA PHE A 538 3.61 0.26 -3.38
C PHE A 538 2.15 -0.14 -3.59
N LEU A 539 1.20 0.64 -3.04
CA LEU A 539 -0.23 0.42 -3.27
C LEU A 539 -0.60 0.56 -4.74
N GLN A 540 -0.05 1.57 -5.44
CA GLN A 540 -0.24 1.74 -6.88
C GLN A 540 0.25 0.52 -7.67
N TRP A 541 1.37 -0.08 -7.27
CA TRP A 541 1.84 -1.33 -7.88
C TRP A 541 0.89 -2.50 -7.59
N ALA A 542 0.43 -2.64 -6.35
CA ALA A 542 -0.52 -3.70 -6.00
C ALA A 542 -1.84 -3.56 -6.78
N ASP A 543 -2.35 -2.34 -6.98
CA ASP A 543 -3.50 -2.10 -7.87
C ASP A 543 -3.18 -2.55 -9.30
N CYS A 544 -2.00 -2.20 -9.85
CA CYS A 544 -1.58 -2.74 -11.15
C CYS A 544 -1.58 -4.28 -11.19
N VAL A 545 -1.10 -4.96 -10.14
CA VAL A 545 -1.16 -6.43 -10.03
C VAL A 545 -2.62 -6.91 -10.07
N SER A 546 -3.51 -6.25 -9.32
CA SER A 546 -4.96 -6.55 -9.36
C SER A 546 -5.55 -6.40 -10.77
N GLN A 547 -5.16 -5.37 -11.53
CA GLN A 547 -5.59 -5.22 -12.92
C GLN A 547 -5.09 -6.38 -13.80
N VAL A 548 -3.85 -6.85 -13.61
CA VAL A 548 -3.32 -8.00 -14.36
C VAL A 548 -4.06 -9.29 -13.98
N MET A 549 -4.35 -9.49 -12.69
CA MET A 549 -5.16 -10.62 -12.24
C MET A 549 -6.57 -10.61 -12.84
N ARG A 550 -7.19 -9.42 -12.96
CA ARG A 550 -8.48 -9.24 -13.63
C ARG A 550 -8.41 -9.58 -15.13
N MET A 551 -7.33 -9.19 -15.82
CA MET A 551 -7.12 -9.51 -17.24
C MET A 551 -6.82 -10.99 -17.47
N TYR A 552 -6.13 -11.65 -16.54
CA TYR A 552 -5.68 -13.03 -16.63
C TYR A 552 -6.11 -13.84 -15.39
N PRO A 553 -7.41 -14.13 -15.23
CA PRO A 553 -7.97 -14.71 -14.00
C PRO A 553 -7.45 -16.12 -13.66
N PHE A 554 -6.85 -16.81 -14.63
CA PHE A 554 -6.30 -18.17 -14.45
C PHE A 554 -4.78 -18.19 -14.27
N ALA A 555 -4.10 -17.04 -14.36
CA ALA A 555 -2.63 -17.01 -14.45
C ALA A 555 -1.88 -16.92 -13.11
N PHE A 556 -2.61 -16.72 -12.00
CA PHE A 556 -2.07 -16.50 -10.66
C PHE A 556 -2.55 -17.56 -9.68
N GLU A 557 -1.64 -18.06 -8.85
CA GLU A 557 -1.95 -19.01 -7.77
C GLU A 557 -2.73 -18.36 -6.64
N PHE A 558 -2.49 -17.07 -6.40
CA PHE A 558 -3.12 -16.29 -5.35
C PHE A 558 -4.32 -15.49 -5.86
N SER A 559 -5.29 -15.23 -4.99
CA SER A 559 -6.53 -14.49 -5.27
C SER A 559 -6.40 -13.00 -4.91
N ALA A 560 -7.41 -12.21 -5.28
CA ALA A 560 -7.49 -10.80 -4.88
C ALA A 560 -7.53 -10.63 -3.34
N ALA A 561 -8.14 -11.58 -2.62
CA ALA A 561 -8.19 -11.56 -1.15
C ALA A 561 -6.80 -11.65 -0.53
N PHE A 562 -5.91 -12.50 -1.08
CA PHE A 562 -4.51 -12.55 -0.64
C PHE A 562 -3.82 -11.18 -0.78
N LEU A 563 -4.03 -10.50 -1.91
CA LEU A 563 -3.38 -9.22 -2.18
C LEU A 563 -3.87 -8.11 -1.23
N VAL A 564 -5.16 -8.11 -0.89
CA VAL A 564 -5.74 -7.19 0.10
C VAL A 564 -5.19 -7.48 1.50
N ASP A 565 -5.22 -8.74 1.96
CA ASP A 565 -4.73 -9.11 3.29
C ASP A 565 -3.22 -8.85 3.43
N PHE A 566 -2.46 -9.06 2.36
CA PHE A 566 -1.04 -8.72 2.30
C PHE A 566 -0.81 -7.20 2.47
N LEU A 567 -1.58 -6.36 1.79
CA LEU A 567 -1.51 -4.91 1.95
C LEU A 567 -1.92 -4.47 3.36
N ASP A 568 -2.95 -5.08 3.94
CA ASP A 568 -3.37 -4.79 5.31
C ASP A 568 -2.27 -5.17 6.31
N CYS A 569 -1.60 -6.31 6.12
CA CYS A 569 -0.45 -6.68 6.92
C CYS A 569 0.68 -5.64 6.80
N MET A 570 0.98 -5.16 5.58
CA MET A 570 1.98 -4.10 5.36
C MET A 570 1.58 -2.79 6.06
N PHE A 571 0.35 -2.30 5.88
CA PHE A 571 -0.12 -1.05 6.48
C PHE A 571 -0.25 -1.12 8.01
N SER A 572 -0.54 -2.31 8.54
CA SER A 572 -0.71 -2.50 9.98
C SER A 572 0.60 -2.38 10.74
N SER A 573 1.75 -2.57 10.07
CA SER A 573 3.05 -2.68 10.74
C SER A 573 3.06 -3.73 11.85
N ARG A 574 2.25 -4.80 11.70
CA ARG A 574 2.25 -5.94 12.62
C ARG A 574 3.54 -6.75 12.51
N PHE A 575 4.15 -6.74 11.33
CA PHE A 575 5.37 -7.49 11.01
C PHE A 575 6.48 -6.55 10.59
N GLY A 576 7.72 -6.93 10.85
CA GLY A 576 8.89 -6.08 10.62
C GLY A 576 9.32 -5.95 9.16
N ASN A 577 8.83 -6.82 8.25
CA ASN A 577 9.32 -6.95 6.88
C ASN A 577 9.40 -5.60 6.11
N PHE A 578 8.42 -4.71 6.33
CA PHE A 578 8.28 -3.44 5.62
C PHE A 578 8.76 -2.23 6.42
N PHE A 579 9.54 -2.43 7.49
CA PHE A 579 10.20 -1.33 8.19
C PHE A 579 11.44 -0.84 7.45
N PHE A 580 11.77 0.42 7.76
CA PHE A 580 12.96 1.12 7.30
C PHE A 580 13.05 1.28 5.77
N ASN A 581 14.12 1.90 5.28
CA ASN A 581 14.25 2.30 3.89
C ASN A 581 15.19 1.42 3.07
N SER A 582 15.93 0.50 3.70
CA SER A 582 16.90 -0.36 3.01
C SER A 582 17.12 -1.70 3.71
N GLU A 583 17.69 -2.66 2.98
CA GLU A 583 18.14 -3.95 3.54
C GLU A 583 19.16 -3.73 4.67
N LYS A 584 20.13 -2.83 4.44
CA LYS A 584 21.14 -2.44 5.43
C LYS A 584 20.51 -1.98 6.75
N GLU A 585 19.54 -1.08 6.70
CA GLU A 585 18.85 -0.56 7.90
C GLU A 585 18.12 -1.68 8.65
N ARG A 586 17.42 -2.58 7.93
CA ARG A 586 16.76 -3.75 8.55
C ARG A 586 17.73 -4.71 9.24
N LEU A 587 18.92 -4.90 8.67
CA LEU A 587 19.96 -5.72 9.29
C LEU A 587 20.58 -5.05 10.53
N GLN A 588 20.82 -3.74 10.48
CA GLN A 588 21.42 -3.00 11.61
C GLN A 588 20.62 -3.10 12.90
N VAL A 589 19.29 -3.26 12.79
CA VAL A 589 18.37 -3.40 13.93
C VAL A 589 17.84 -4.82 14.10
N ASN A 590 18.42 -5.80 13.39
CA ASN A 590 18.08 -7.22 13.48
C ASN A 590 16.57 -7.50 13.38
N VAL A 591 15.87 -6.86 12.41
CA VAL A 591 14.41 -6.98 12.25
C VAL A 591 13.96 -8.43 12.13
N PHE A 592 14.72 -9.24 11.40
CA PHE A 592 14.34 -10.63 11.10
C PHE A 592 14.38 -11.55 12.32
N GLU A 593 15.20 -11.23 13.32
CA GLU A 593 15.27 -11.94 14.60
C GLU A 593 14.31 -11.34 15.64
N SER A 594 13.99 -10.05 15.49
CA SER A 594 13.24 -9.28 16.49
C SER A 594 11.74 -9.22 16.24
N CYS A 595 11.28 -9.42 15.01
CA CYS A 595 9.89 -9.24 14.60
C CYS A 595 9.36 -10.46 13.85
N GLY A 596 8.06 -10.73 13.94
CA GLY A 596 7.42 -11.77 13.15
C GLY A 596 7.50 -11.52 11.64
N CYS A 597 7.45 -12.61 10.86
CA CYS A 597 7.50 -12.57 9.40
C CYS A 597 6.10 -12.65 8.79
N VAL A 598 5.73 -11.63 8.00
CA VAL A 598 4.44 -11.57 7.30
C VAL A 598 4.21 -12.79 6.41
N TRP A 599 5.25 -13.31 5.76
CA TRP A 599 5.13 -14.45 4.86
C TRP A 599 4.83 -15.74 5.61
N ALA A 600 5.43 -15.92 6.79
CA ALA A 600 5.14 -17.06 7.65
C ALA A 600 3.70 -17.00 8.18
N TYR A 601 3.24 -15.81 8.59
CA TYR A 601 1.84 -15.58 8.99
C TYR A 601 0.84 -15.86 7.86
N LEU A 602 1.06 -15.30 6.66
CA LEU A 602 0.17 -15.54 5.52
C LEU A 602 0.14 -17.02 5.13
N ALA A 603 1.28 -17.73 5.20
CA ALA A 603 1.36 -19.15 4.93
C ALA A 603 0.67 -20.00 6.02
N ASP A 604 0.77 -19.58 7.29
CA ASP A 604 0.11 -20.21 8.42
C ASP A 604 -1.42 -20.14 8.30
N MET A 605 -1.98 -18.97 7.95
CA MET A 605 -3.42 -18.82 7.68
C MET A 605 -3.92 -19.79 6.62
N ARG A 606 -3.12 -20.02 5.58
CA ARG A 606 -3.46 -20.99 4.52
C ARG A 606 -3.31 -22.44 4.97
N ARG A 607 -2.56 -22.75 6.03
CA ARG A 607 -2.20 -24.14 6.38
C ARG A 607 -3.42 -24.98 6.78
N SER A 608 -4.39 -24.39 7.46
CA SER A 608 -5.61 -25.08 7.92
C SER A 608 -6.54 -25.46 6.78
N GLU A 609 -6.68 -24.61 5.77
CA GLU A 609 -7.64 -24.79 4.66
C GLU A 609 -6.98 -25.20 3.33
N GLY A 610 -5.64 -25.15 3.23
CA GLY A 610 -4.87 -25.50 2.04
C GLY A 610 -5.34 -24.76 0.78
N ASN A 611 -5.60 -25.52 -0.29
CA ASN A 611 -6.07 -24.99 -1.58
C ASN A 611 -7.51 -24.45 -1.55
N SER A 612 -8.26 -24.70 -0.47
CA SER A 612 -9.61 -24.19 -0.29
C SER A 612 -9.64 -22.81 0.35
N HIS A 613 -8.51 -22.36 0.92
CA HIS A 613 -8.40 -21.05 1.56
C HIS A 613 -8.73 -19.93 0.58
N VAL A 614 -9.31 -18.83 1.09
CA VAL A 614 -9.73 -17.68 0.28
C VAL A 614 -8.58 -17.04 -0.50
N HIS A 615 -7.35 -17.19 -0.03
CA HIS A 615 -6.12 -16.71 -0.69
C HIS A 615 -5.77 -17.49 -1.95
N CYS A 616 -6.21 -18.73 -2.08
CA CYS A 616 -5.89 -19.58 -3.22
C CYS A 616 -6.87 -19.27 -4.36
N ASN A 617 -6.36 -19.10 -5.57
CA ASN A 617 -7.19 -18.94 -6.75
C ASN A 617 -7.65 -20.32 -7.24
N PRO A 618 -8.97 -20.64 -7.17
CA PRO A 618 -9.46 -21.93 -7.63
C PRO A 618 -9.33 -22.12 -9.16
N PHE A 619 -9.10 -21.05 -9.91
CA PHE A 619 -8.98 -21.08 -11.37
C PHE A 619 -7.53 -21.08 -11.85
N TYR A 620 -6.54 -21.18 -10.95
CA TYR A 620 -5.14 -21.18 -11.37
C TYR A 620 -4.83 -22.36 -12.30
N ASP A 621 -4.32 -22.04 -13.50
CA ASP A 621 -3.88 -22.99 -14.52
C ASP A 621 -2.42 -22.68 -14.91
N SER A 622 -1.51 -23.36 -14.23
CA SER A 622 -0.06 -23.21 -14.42
C SER A 622 0.41 -23.70 -15.79
N LEU A 623 -0.27 -24.67 -16.39
CA LEU A 623 0.11 -25.26 -17.67
C LEU A 623 -0.26 -24.34 -18.83
N LYS A 624 -1.46 -23.76 -18.81
CA LYS A 624 -1.92 -22.84 -19.85
C LYS A 624 -1.20 -21.50 -19.82
N TYR A 625 -0.82 -21.01 -18.64
CA TYR A 625 -0.18 -19.71 -18.47
C TYR A 625 1.29 -19.83 -18.03
N ASN A 626 2.05 -20.77 -18.59
CA ASN A 626 3.47 -20.96 -18.29
C ASN A 626 4.42 -19.98 -19.04
N GLY A 627 3.91 -19.18 -19.98
CA GLY A 627 4.67 -18.19 -20.74
C GLY A 627 4.46 -16.74 -20.29
N PRO A 628 5.06 -15.76 -20.98
CA PRO A 628 4.84 -14.35 -20.72
C PRO A 628 3.38 -13.91 -20.94
N LEU A 629 2.88 -13.03 -20.08
CA LEU A 629 1.60 -12.35 -20.22
C LEU A 629 1.82 -11.02 -20.94
N LEU A 630 1.31 -10.89 -22.18
CA LEU A 630 1.47 -9.70 -23.02
C LEU A 630 0.10 -9.04 -23.26
N PRO A 631 -0.40 -8.22 -22.30
CA PRO A 631 -1.72 -7.60 -22.45
C PRO A 631 -1.76 -6.66 -23.67
N PRO A 632 -2.80 -6.79 -24.54
CA PRO A 632 -2.96 -5.87 -25.65
C PRO A 632 -3.30 -4.47 -25.13
N ALA A 633 -2.93 -3.42 -25.88
CA ALA A 633 -3.12 -2.04 -25.46
C ALA A 633 -4.57 -1.71 -25.06
N ALA A 634 -5.55 -2.28 -25.76
CA ALA A 634 -6.98 -2.10 -25.46
C ALA A 634 -7.41 -2.69 -24.11
N ALA A 635 -6.71 -3.72 -23.61
CA ALA A 635 -7.00 -4.33 -22.32
C ALA A 635 -6.40 -3.56 -21.12
N LEU A 636 -5.48 -2.62 -21.38
CA LEU A 636 -4.77 -1.87 -20.34
C LEU A 636 -5.60 -0.74 -19.71
N ALA A 637 -6.84 -0.53 -20.16
CA ALA A 637 -7.76 0.41 -19.53
C ALA A 637 -8.10 -0.10 -18.11
N PRO A 638 -7.70 0.61 -17.03
CA PRO A 638 -7.91 0.14 -15.68
C PRO A 638 -9.30 0.53 -15.17
N THR A 639 -9.79 -0.26 -14.22
CA THR A 639 -11.01 0.02 -13.46
C THR A 639 -10.66 0.24 -12.01
N LEU A 640 -11.56 0.84 -11.21
CA LEU A 640 -11.37 0.83 -9.76
C LEU A 640 -11.21 -0.61 -9.27
N TRP A 641 -10.23 -0.85 -8.41
CA TRP A 641 -10.05 -2.13 -7.72
C TRP A 641 -11.07 -2.26 -6.58
N PRO A 642 -12.16 -3.03 -6.74
CA PRO A 642 -13.29 -2.99 -5.81
C PRO A 642 -12.94 -3.51 -4.42
N GLN A 643 -12.18 -4.62 -4.36
CA GLN A 643 -11.84 -5.29 -3.10
C GLN A 643 -10.97 -4.41 -2.17
N PHE A 644 -10.30 -3.39 -2.70
CA PHE A 644 -9.52 -2.45 -1.90
C PHE A 644 -10.15 -1.05 -1.80
N HIS A 645 -10.47 -0.41 -2.93
CA HIS A 645 -10.95 0.98 -2.93
C HIS A 645 -12.39 1.13 -2.44
N LEU A 646 -13.24 0.12 -2.65
CA LEU A 646 -14.67 0.18 -2.34
C LEU A 646 -15.04 -0.53 -1.04
N ARG A 647 -14.11 -1.26 -0.41
CA ARG A 647 -14.36 -2.14 0.73
C ARG A 647 -14.95 -1.46 1.97
N TRP A 648 -14.75 -0.15 2.10
CA TRP A 648 -15.28 0.65 3.22
C TRP A 648 -16.50 1.48 2.85
N ALA A 649 -16.72 1.72 1.55
CA ALA A 649 -17.67 2.70 1.03
C ALA A 649 -18.92 2.06 0.41
N CYS A 650 -18.89 0.77 0.06
CA CYS A 650 -19.97 0.07 -0.64
C CYS A 650 -20.56 -1.10 0.20
N PRO A 651 -21.83 -1.48 0.01
CA PRO A 651 -22.43 -2.67 0.63
C PRO A 651 -21.70 -3.98 0.31
N GLU A 652 -21.88 -5.00 1.15
CA GLU A 652 -21.28 -6.33 0.97
C GLU A 652 -21.63 -6.96 -0.39
N GLU A 653 -22.80 -6.65 -0.95
CA GLU A 653 -23.27 -7.17 -2.25
C GLU A 653 -22.45 -6.66 -3.46
N ALA A 654 -21.64 -5.60 -3.29
CA ALA A 654 -20.75 -5.10 -4.32
C ALA A 654 -19.33 -5.71 -4.25
N GLN A 655 -19.04 -6.52 -3.23
CA GLN A 655 -17.75 -7.18 -3.09
C GLN A 655 -17.69 -8.38 -4.03
N SER A 656 -16.84 -8.27 -5.06
CA SER A 656 -16.60 -9.32 -6.05
C SER A 656 -15.96 -10.52 -5.36
N GLY A 657 -16.65 -11.66 -5.37
CA GLY A 657 -16.14 -12.89 -4.75
C GLY A 657 -17.17 -14.01 -4.56
N GLU A 658 -18.46 -13.75 -4.80
CA GLU A 658 -19.51 -14.75 -4.60
C GLU A 658 -19.32 -15.99 -5.49
N ILE A 659 -18.95 -15.80 -6.77
CA ILE A 659 -18.65 -16.89 -7.69
C ILE A 659 -17.45 -17.70 -7.19
N GLU A 660 -16.38 -17.05 -6.76
CA GLU A 660 -15.18 -17.72 -6.26
C GLU A 660 -15.46 -18.48 -4.95
N ALA A 661 -16.30 -17.91 -4.08
CA ALA A 661 -16.79 -18.55 -2.87
C ALA A 661 -17.68 -19.78 -3.18
N GLN A 662 -18.57 -19.69 -4.16
CA GLN A 662 -19.38 -20.82 -4.63
C GLN A 662 -18.49 -21.91 -5.24
N CYS A 663 -17.53 -21.56 -6.10
CA CYS A 663 -16.58 -22.51 -6.68
C CYS A 663 -15.72 -23.19 -5.60
N ARG A 664 -15.29 -22.46 -4.56
CA ARG A 664 -14.60 -23.04 -3.39
C ARG A 664 -15.48 -24.04 -2.65
N LYS A 665 -16.75 -23.69 -2.39
CA LYS A 665 -17.72 -24.62 -1.77
C LYS A 665 -17.92 -25.88 -2.60
N ILE A 666 -17.99 -25.77 -3.93
CA ILE A 666 -18.11 -26.92 -4.83
C ILE A 666 -16.84 -27.79 -4.79
N LYS A 667 -15.65 -27.20 -4.84
CA LYS A 667 -14.38 -27.94 -4.74
C LYS A 667 -14.23 -28.69 -3.42
N LEU A 668 -14.61 -28.06 -2.31
CA LEU A 668 -14.63 -28.70 -0.99
C LEU A 668 -15.54 -29.92 -0.98
N LYS A 669 -16.78 -29.76 -1.46
CA LYS A 669 -17.74 -30.87 -1.57
C LYS A 669 -17.23 -32.01 -2.45
N ASN A 670 -16.61 -31.69 -3.60
CA ASN A 670 -16.05 -32.70 -4.48
C ASN A 670 -14.90 -33.47 -3.83
N SER A 671 -13.99 -32.79 -3.13
CA SER A 671 -12.89 -33.46 -2.40
C SER A 671 -13.40 -34.34 -1.26
N GLU A 672 -14.45 -33.91 -0.54
CA GLU A 672 -15.10 -34.73 0.48
C GLU A 672 -15.74 -35.98 -0.13
N MET A 673 -16.44 -35.85 -1.27
CA MET A 673 -17.00 -36.99 -2.00
C MET A 673 -15.92 -37.96 -2.47
N GLU A 674 -14.80 -37.47 -3.02
CA GLU A 674 -13.68 -38.31 -3.45
C GLU A 674 -13.06 -39.10 -2.28
N LYS A 675 -12.90 -38.49 -1.10
CA LYS A 675 -12.44 -39.19 0.11
C LYS A 675 -13.43 -40.26 0.57
N VAL A 676 -14.73 -40.00 0.43
CA VAL A 676 -15.76 -41.00 0.75
C VAL A 676 -15.70 -42.16 -0.25
N ILE A 677 -15.54 -41.90 -1.54
CA ILE A 677 -15.39 -42.94 -2.57
C ILE A 677 -14.14 -43.79 -2.29
N CYS A 678 -12.98 -43.18 -2.06
CA CYS A 678 -11.75 -43.92 -1.72
C CYS A 678 -11.89 -44.76 -0.44
N SER A 679 -12.61 -44.27 0.58
CA SER A 679 -12.81 -45.03 1.82
C SER A 679 -13.82 -46.17 1.68
N MET A 680 -14.81 -46.03 0.80
CA MET A 680 -15.72 -47.11 0.41
C MET A 680 -14.98 -48.20 -0.39
N GLU A 681 -14.12 -47.81 -1.33
CA GLU A 681 -13.30 -48.75 -2.12
C GLU A 681 -12.30 -49.51 -1.24
N SER A 682 -11.71 -48.88 -0.23
CA SER A 682 -10.80 -49.55 0.71
C SER A 682 -11.50 -50.53 1.67
N ASN A 683 -12.80 -50.37 1.91
CA ASN A 683 -13.58 -51.27 2.77
C ASN A 683 -14.18 -52.46 2.01
N THR A 684 -14.12 -52.47 0.67
CA THR A 684 -14.55 -53.59 -0.17
C THR A 684 -13.44 -54.63 -0.44
N ASP A 685 -12.19 -54.32 -0.08
CA ASP A 685 -11.01 -55.19 -0.24
C ASP A 685 -10.62 -55.96 1.06
N THR A 686 -11.49 -55.96 2.08
CA THR A 686 -11.42 -56.82 3.28
C THR A 686 -12.64 -57.72 3.35
#